data_AF-A0A2E6C0I0-F1
#
_entry.id   AF-A0A2E6C0I0-F1
#
_cell.length_a   1.000
_cell.length_b   1.000
_cell.length_c   1.000
_cell.angle_alpha   90.00
_cell.angle_beta   90.00
_cell.angle_gamma   90.00
#
_symmetry.space_group_name_H-M   'P 1'
#
loop_
_entity.id
_entity.type
_entity.pdbx_description
1 polymer ?
#
loop_
_entity_poly.entity_id
_entity_poly.type
_entity_poly.pdbx_seq_one_letter_code
_entity_poly.pdbx_strand_id
1 'polypeptide(L)'
;MDSTQIVHFECPSYDFAAEIFADALVPVIKPCILQITGGLQYVLSDRSISLLTDCRDCGDDVDLCELPSCGTQVSRQSMKLWRTEYHANCTSIFRQLQQYAMLDPTKKWLILTSPHVQYLATLYKNVLADSGFAVELALTPPTTFELYGVCVVLGAVAFLSQLPPAGIRVVVQLEQKSSGWMTNSYLHMLQDSYAVIEYNLDNMHFFTRQKITRTLHSKTWWIPPGGSLALGTHDDLPEKQWDIVFYGDLRSKRRQRMLNSLKHLRTKVISETFGEDAYYHIRRAKYVLNLHFYGSPQLEIFRIMEALSLGIPVISEDAVDSNLYPHLNKVVYFFKLNSIRSMKKVINFALKNQPSRQIIQSVVAESQNDFKLSVHRLLYCLGWITPSKYNIFFRESGAQLLGSVVLSLPEAAHRRISFQRHKVQSLKKVGIDARVFDAIKLNGISGFPHWYSTAMSYSTIANLALAKGQKKLTIMEDDVLLKRDHAVRSATITRYLDASQGEWDVFVGLVADVHKDVVVFDAFNFEGVKFLIVDRFVSMVFNVYGERCLQYMADWRPLTGDPLIDTIDRYLESKVLRAVVAVPFLVGHDPKQDSTLWGIQNKKYDHQIAKSERILLQKYHQFVRRNKHRSRASPTYSLEIDA
;
A
#
# COMPACT_ATOMS: atom_id res chain seq x y z
N MET A 1 11.55 -54.58 -23.96
CA MET A 1 10.41 -53.66 -24.03
C MET A 1 10.38 -52.95 -22.70
N ASP A 2 10.99 -51.76 -22.67
CA ASP A 2 11.05 -50.89 -21.50
C ASP A 2 9.69 -50.26 -21.30
N SER A 3 8.96 -50.66 -20.25
CA SER A 3 7.74 -49.99 -19.83
C SER A 3 8.09 -48.89 -18.83
N THR A 4 8.62 -47.77 -19.33
CA THR A 4 8.75 -46.56 -18.52
C THR A 4 7.35 -46.01 -18.26
N GLN A 5 6.89 -46.01 -17.01
CA GLN A 5 5.62 -45.38 -16.66
C GLN A 5 5.79 -43.86 -16.65
N ILE A 6 5.00 -43.17 -17.49
CA ILE A 6 4.96 -41.72 -17.61
C ILE A 6 3.75 -41.21 -16.82
N VAL A 7 3.98 -40.49 -15.72
CA VAL A 7 2.90 -39.78 -15.03
C VAL A 7 2.72 -38.42 -15.69
N HIS A 8 1.59 -38.23 -16.37
CA HIS A 8 1.21 -36.96 -17.02
C HIS A 8 0.48 -36.04 -16.05
N PHE A 9 0.93 -34.79 -15.93
CA PHE A 9 0.24 -33.74 -15.20
C PHE A 9 -0.08 -32.59 -16.15
N GLU A 10 -1.34 -32.50 -16.60
CA GLU A 10 -1.82 -31.36 -17.38
C GLU A 10 -2.16 -30.17 -16.46
N CYS A 11 -1.67 -28.99 -16.83
CA CYS A 11 -2.08 -27.74 -16.21
C CYS A 11 -3.45 -27.32 -16.79
N PRO A 12 -4.51 -27.14 -15.98
CA PRO A 12 -5.80 -26.76 -16.50
C PRO A 12 -5.76 -25.27 -16.89
N SER A 13 -5.97 -25.00 -18.18
CA SER A 13 -6.04 -23.71 -18.86
C SER A 13 -4.69 -23.04 -19.20
N TYR A 14 -4.64 -22.41 -20.38
CA TYR A 14 -3.58 -21.59 -21.00
C TYR A 14 -2.74 -22.28 -22.09
N ASP A 15 -3.09 -21.99 -23.36
CA ASP A 15 -2.27 -22.22 -24.54
C ASP A 15 -1.12 -21.18 -24.57
N PHE A 16 0.13 -21.62 -24.46
CA PHE A 16 1.30 -20.80 -24.76
C PHE A 16 2.25 -21.54 -25.70
N ALA A 17 2.92 -20.80 -26.60
CA ALA A 17 3.71 -21.33 -27.70
C ALA A 17 5.04 -21.99 -27.25
N ALA A 18 5.34 -23.13 -27.88
CA ALA A 18 6.39 -24.11 -27.57
C ALA A 18 7.84 -23.60 -27.65
N GLU A 19 8.13 -22.62 -28.51
CA GLU A 19 9.53 -22.34 -28.90
C GLU A 19 10.35 -21.54 -27.87
N ILE A 20 9.71 -20.88 -26.91
CA ILE A 20 10.42 -20.13 -25.84
C ILE A 20 10.79 -21.04 -24.64
N PHE A 21 10.23 -22.25 -24.59
CA PHE A 21 10.33 -23.13 -23.42
C PHE A 21 11.69 -23.84 -23.26
N ALA A 22 12.44 -24.05 -24.35
CA ALA A 22 13.63 -24.91 -24.34
C ALA A 22 14.94 -24.18 -24.01
N ASP A 23 15.22 -23.03 -24.62
CA ASP A 23 16.59 -22.48 -24.60
C ASP A 23 16.86 -21.46 -23.47
N ALA A 24 15.83 -20.77 -22.97
CA ALA A 24 15.99 -19.78 -21.90
C ALA A 24 15.58 -20.30 -20.50
N LEU A 25 14.66 -21.26 -20.44
CA LEU A 25 14.03 -21.74 -19.21
C LEU A 25 14.81 -22.86 -18.51
N VAL A 26 15.45 -23.74 -19.29
CA VAL A 26 16.11 -24.95 -18.76
C VAL A 26 17.18 -24.63 -17.72
N PRO A 27 18.05 -23.62 -17.86
CA PRO A 27 19.07 -23.31 -16.83
C PRO A 27 18.47 -22.74 -15.54
N VAL A 28 17.34 -22.02 -15.62
CA VAL A 28 16.69 -21.33 -14.50
C VAL A 28 15.79 -22.27 -13.70
N ILE A 29 15.14 -23.22 -14.38
CA ILE A 29 14.19 -24.14 -13.75
C ILE A 29 14.88 -25.45 -13.31
N LYS A 30 16.01 -25.86 -13.93
CA LYS A 30 16.76 -27.07 -13.54
C LYS A 30 17.02 -27.19 -12.04
N PRO A 31 17.51 -26.15 -11.35
CA PRO A 31 17.81 -26.23 -9.91
C PRO A 31 16.55 -26.47 -9.09
N CYS A 32 15.45 -25.78 -9.42
CA CYS A 32 14.15 -25.95 -8.76
C CYS A 32 13.56 -27.34 -9.02
N ILE A 33 13.61 -27.85 -10.26
CA ILE A 33 13.13 -29.20 -10.56
C ILE A 33 14.00 -30.26 -9.87
N LEU A 34 15.33 -30.12 -9.85
CA LEU A 34 16.21 -31.04 -9.12
C LEU A 34 15.89 -31.07 -7.62
N GLN A 35 15.58 -29.91 -7.04
CA GLN A 35 15.20 -29.79 -5.63
C GLN A 35 13.81 -30.39 -5.34
N ILE A 36 12.87 -30.28 -6.29
CA ILE A 36 11.49 -30.81 -6.19
C ILE A 36 11.44 -32.32 -6.45
N THR A 37 12.26 -32.83 -7.36
CA THR A 37 12.24 -34.23 -7.83
C THR A 37 13.20 -35.13 -7.07
N GLY A 38 14.04 -34.59 -6.19
CA GLY A 38 15.03 -35.36 -5.44
C GLY A 38 16.05 -36.10 -6.33
N GLY A 39 16.21 -35.68 -7.59
CA GLY A 39 17.11 -36.32 -8.56
C GLY A 39 16.47 -37.35 -9.50
N LEU A 40 15.14 -37.50 -9.53
CA LEU A 40 14.45 -38.34 -10.52
C LEU A 40 14.60 -37.78 -11.94
N GLN A 41 14.66 -38.67 -12.94
CA GLN A 41 14.67 -38.27 -14.35
C GLN A 41 13.31 -37.66 -14.75
N TYR A 42 13.32 -36.61 -15.57
CA TYR A 42 12.11 -35.92 -16.00
C TYR A 42 12.20 -35.48 -17.46
N VAL A 43 11.03 -35.32 -18.09
CA VAL A 43 10.86 -34.77 -19.45
C VAL A 43 10.02 -33.51 -19.35
N LEU A 44 10.51 -32.44 -19.96
CA LEU A 44 9.78 -31.17 -20.12
C LEU A 44 9.10 -31.15 -21.48
N SER A 45 7.82 -30.82 -21.49
CA SER A 45 7.06 -30.48 -22.71
C SER A 45 6.43 -29.11 -22.56
N ASP A 46 5.92 -28.57 -23.66
CA ASP A 46 5.27 -27.26 -23.75
C ASP A 46 4.13 -27.06 -22.75
N ARG A 47 3.59 -28.15 -22.17
CA ARG A 47 2.39 -28.13 -21.29
C ARG A 47 2.50 -28.97 -20.02
N SER A 48 3.58 -29.74 -19.84
CA SER A 48 3.68 -30.65 -18.70
C SER A 48 5.12 -31.00 -18.32
N ILE A 49 5.31 -31.31 -17.04
CA ILE A 49 6.52 -31.94 -16.51
C ILE A 49 6.16 -33.40 -16.24
N SER A 50 6.81 -34.32 -16.95
CA SER A 50 6.63 -35.76 -16.77
C SER A 50 7.80 -36.32 -15.97
N LEU A 51 7.51 -37.04 -14.89
CA LEU A 51 8.53 -37.77 -14.11
C LEU A 51 8.68 -39.17 -14.69
N LEU A 52 9.91 -39.55 -15.01
CA LEU A 52 10.26 -40.91 -15.42
C LEU A 52 10.54 -41.71 -14.16
N THR A 53 9.66 -42.66 -13.86
CA THR A 53 9.89 -43.64 -12.80
C THR A 53 10.15 -45.00 -13.43
N ASP A 54 11.28 -45.62 -13.11
CA ASP A 54 11.55 -47.03 -13.41
C ASP A 54 10.66 -47.90 -12.51
N CYS A 55 9.46 -48.23 -12.97
CA CYS A 55 8.63 -49.26 -12.35
C CYS A 55 8.68 -50.51 -13.24
N ARG A 56 9.46 -51.52 -12.84
CA ARG A 56 9.67 -52.75 -13.63
C ARG A 56 8.62 -53.86 -13.40
N ASP A 57 7.59 -53.65 -12.59
CA ASP A 57 6.72 -54.76 -12.12
C ASP A 57 5.21 -54.46 -12.13
N CYS A 58 4.66 -53.97 -13.24
CA CYS A 58 3.20 -53.97 -13.40
C CYS A 58 2.80 -54.07 -14.88
N GLY A 59 2.24 -55.22 -15.25
CA GLY A 59 1.61 -55.48 -16.54
C GLY A 59 0.21 -54.87 -16.61
N ASP A 60 -0.11 -54.38 -17.81
CA ASP A 60 -1.40 -54.15 -18.46
C ASP A 60 -2.67 -54.15 -17.56
N ASP A 61 -3.01 -52.97 -17.04
CA ASP A 61 -4.36 -52.36 -17.04
C ASP A 61 -4.33 -51.08 -16.17
N VAL A 62 -4.52 -49.91 -16.79
CA VAL A 62 -4.34 -48.60 -16.15
C VAL A 62 -5.70 -47.91 -15.96
N ASP A 63 -6.37 -48.26 -14.87
CA ASP A 63 -7.27 -47.35 -14.17
C ASP A 63 -7.18 -47.66 -12.67
N LEU A 64 -6.77 -46.67 -11.88
CA LEU A 64 -6.74 -46.68 -10.41
C LEU A 64 -5.75 -47.67 -9.75
N CYS A 65 -4.46 -47.32 -9.69
CA CYS A 65 -3.58 -47.89 -8.65
C CYS A 65 -3.59 -46.99 -7.40
N GLU A 66 -4.33 -47.45 -6.38
CA GLU A 66 -3.84 -47.32 -5.00
C GLU A 66 -2.50 -48.07 -4.93
N LEU A 67 -1.42 -47.39 -4.55
CA LEU A 67 -0.11 -48.01 -4.33
C LEU A 67 -0.13 -48.77 -3.00
N PRO A 68 0.15 -50.08 -2.99
CA PRO A 68 0.97 -50.63 -1.92
C PRO A 68 2.02 -51.62 -2.46
N SER A 69 3.31 -51.28 -2.34
CA SER A 69 4.40 -52.25 -2.04
C SER A 69 5.83 -51.70 -2.14
N CYS A 70 6.10 -50.46 -2.57
CA CYS A 70 7.44 -49.87 -2.34
C CYS A 70 7.48 -49.22 -0.95
N GLY A 71 8.40 -49.67 -0.08
CA GLY A 71 8.47 -49.42 1.37
C GLY A 71 8.70 -47.98 1.86
N THR A 72 8.09 -46.98 1.25
CA THR A 72 7.96 -45.62 1.80
C THR A 72 6.49 -45.23 1.82
N GLN A 73 5.82 -45.46 2.96
CA GLN A 73 4.47 -44.91 3.20
C GLN A 73 4.55 -43.39 3.30
N VAL A 74 4.38 -42.69 2.17
CA VAL A 74 4.15 -41.24 2.18
C VAL A 74 2.74 -41.03 2.73
N SER A 75 2.63 -40.50 3.95
CA SER A 75 1.34 -40.28 4.59
C SER A 75 0.43 -39.39 3.73
N ARG A 76 -0.90 -39.56 3.80
CA ARG A 76 -1.87 -38.67 3.14
C ARG A 76 -1.65 -37.19 3.48
N GLN A 77 -1.10 -36.90 4.67
CA GLN A 77 -0.75 -35.56 5.12
C GLN A 77 0.48 -35.01 4.39
N SER A 78 1.50 -35.85 4.17
CA SER A 78 2.70 -35.54 3.39
C SER A 78 2.38 -35.30 1.90
N MET A 79 1.48 -36.11 1.31
CA MET A 79 0.97 -35.89 -0.05
C MET A 79 0.18 -34.59 -0.20
N LYS A 80 -0.59 -34.20 0.84
CA LYS A 80 -1.36 -32.95 0.85
C LYS A 80 -0.46 -31.73 1.00
N LEU A 81 0.57 -31.81 1.85
CA LEU A 81 1.62 -30.81 1.98
C LEU A 81 2.39 -30.66 0.66
N TRP A 82 2.82 -31.77 0.06
CA TRP A 82 3.53 -31.77 -1.22
C TRP A 82 2.70 -31.17 -2.35
N ARG A 83 1.41 -31.52 -2.49
CA ARG A 83 0.52 -30.88 -3.48
C ARG A 83 0.36 -29.38 -3.25
N THR A 84 0.34 -28.95 -1.99
CA THR A 84 0.19 -27.52 -1.64
C THR A 84 1.47 -26.75 -1.95
N GLU A 85 2.64 -27.29 -1.59
CA GLU A 85 3.96 -26.70 -1.88
C GLU A 85 4.27 -26.72 -3.39
N TYR A 86 4.00 -27.84 -4.08
CA TYR A 86 4.15 -27.95 -5.53
C TYR A 86 3.28 -26.95 -6.27
N HIS A 87 2.00 -26.83 -5.90
CA HIS A 87 1.09 -25.86 -6.51
C HIS A 87 1.51 -24.40 -6.23
N ALA A 88 1.98 -24.11 -5.01
CA ALA A 88 2.50 -22.79 -4.66
C ALA A 88 3.77 -22.44 -5.48
N ASN A 89 4.69 -23.40 -5.62
CA ASN A 89 5.94 -23.23 -6.37
C ASN A 89 5.68 -23.07 -7.87
N CYS A 90 4.81 -23.90 -8.47
CA CYS A 90 4.42 -23.76 -9.87
C CYS A 90 3.75 -22.40 -10.13
N THR A 91 2.80 -22.00 -9.27
CA THR A 91 2.13 -20.70 -9.38
C THR A 91 3.12 -19.54 -9.28
N SER A 92 4.16 -19.66 -8.45
CA SER A 92 5.22 -18.66 -8.33
C SER A 92 6.05 -18.56 -9.62
N ILE A 93 6.51 -19.70 -10.15
CA ILE A 93 7.30 -19.78 -11.39
C ILE A 93 6.52 -19.22 -12.58
N PHE A 94 5.27 -19.66 -12.79
CA PHE A 94 4.43 -19.16 -13.89
C PHE A 94 4.22 -17.65 -13.82
N ARG A 95 4.05 -17.09 -12.61
CA ARG A 95 3.90 -15.65 -12.44
C ARG A 95 5.20 -14.88 -12.69
N GLN A 96 6.35 -15.45 -12.35
CA GLN A 96 7.65 -14.87 -12.72
C GLN A 96 7.82 -14.86 -14.24
N LEU A 97 7.51 -15.97 -14.92
CA LEU A 97 7.54 -16.06 -16.39
C LEU A 97 6.59 -15.04 -17.04
N GLN A 98 5.39 -14.91 -16.50
CA GLN A 98 4.43 -13.89 -16.91
C GLN A 98 5.01 -12.48 -16.71
N GLN A 99 5.64 -12.18 -15.57
CA GLN A 99 6.31 -10.90 -15.35
C GLN A 99 7.42 -10.64 -16.36
N TYR A 100 8.27 -11.64 -16.65
CA TYR A 100 9.30 -11.52 -17.68
C TYR A 100 8.70 -11.21 -19.06
N ALA A 101 7.62 -11.90 -19.44
CA ALA A 101 6.92 -11.64 -20.70
C ALA A 101 6.24 -10.26 -20.74
N MET A 102 5.74 -9.76 -19.60
CA MET A 102 5.15 -8.43 -19.47
C MET A 102 6.20 -7.31 -19.52
N LEU A 103 7.43 -7.59 -19.10
CA LEU A 103 8.57 -6.68 -19.07
C LEU A 103 9.51 -6.82 -20.27
N ASP A 104 9.11 -7.61 -21.28
CA ASP A 104 9.83 -7.74 -22.53
C ASP A 104 10.05 -6.35 -23.16
N PRO A 105 11.31 -5.92 -23.37
CA PRO A 105 11.62 -4.59 -23.89
C PRO A 105 11.12 -4.36 -25.32
N THR A 106 10.77 -5.40 -26.08
CA THR A 106 10.17 -5.27 -27.41
C THR A 106 8.68 -4.96 -27.37
N LYS A 107 8.02 -5.19 -26.22
CA LYS A 107 6.59 -4.95 -26.06
C LYS A 107 6.32 -3.55 -25.50
N LYS A 108 5.18 -2.99 -25.91
CA LYS A 108 4.68 -1.71 -25.39
C LYS A 108 3.72 -1.92 -24.24
N TRP A 109 3.43 -0.84 -23.53
CA TRP A 109 2.33 -0.74 -22.59
C TRP A 109 1.18 0.01 -23.26
N LEU A 110 -0.03 -0.53 -23.16
CA LEU A 110 -1.24 0.12 -23.67
C LEU A 110 -2.00 0.77 -22.52
N ILE A 111 -2.43 2.00 -22.69
CA ILE A 111 -3.48 2.63 -21.88
C ILE A 111 -4.73 2.75 -22.73
N LEU A 112 -5.74 1.95 -22.39
CA LEU A 112 -7.06 2.00 -23.00
C LEU A 112 -7.97 2.89 -22.15
N THR A 113 -8.49 3.95 -22.74
CA THR A 113 -9.26 4.98 -22.03
C THR A 113 -10.39 5.51 -22.89
N SER A 114 -11.43 6.06 -22.29
CA SER A 114 -12.48 6.77 -23.01
C SER A 114 -12.26 8.29 -22.93
N PRO A 115 -12.86 9.09 -23.81
CA PRO A 115 -12.63 10.55 -23.85
C PRO A 115 -12.85 11.25 -22.51
N HIS A 116 -13.83 10.81 -21.71
CA HIS A 116 -14.22 11.46 -20.46
C HIS A 116 -13.23 11.26 -19.29
N VAL A 117 -12.27 10.33 -19.41
CA VAL A 117 -11.23 10.05 -18.40
C VAL A 117 -9.82 10.20 -18.96
N GLN A 118 -9.68 10.86 -20.11
CA GLN A 118 -8.40 11.09 -20.78
C GLN A 118 -7.40 11.88 -19.92
N TYR A 119 -7.88 12.79 -19.06
CA TYR A 119 -7.05 13.47 -18.06
C TYR A 119 -6.25 12.47 -17.21
N LEU A 120 -6.93 11.50 -16.62
CA LEU A 120 -6.31 10.49 -15.76
C LEU A 120 -5.41 9.55 -16.58
N ALA A 121 -5.81 9.18 -17.80
CA ALA A 121 -4.97 8.37 -18.69
C ALA A 121 -3.63 9.06 -18.99
N THR A 122 -3.65 10.38 -19.18
CA THR A 122 -2.44 11.17 -19.41
C THR A 122 -1.53 11.19 -18.18
N LEU A 123 -2.10 11.27 -16.97
CA LEU A 123 -1.32 11.15 -15.74
C LEU A 123 -0.60 9.79 -15.68
N TYR A 124 -1.32 8.67 -15.86
CA TYR A 124 -0.70 7.35 -15.88
C TYR A 124 0.36 7.22 -16.97
N LYS A 125 0.08 7.70 -18.19
CA LYS A 125 1.03 7.68 -19.30
C LYS A 125 2.35 8.35 -18.90
N ASN A 126 2.28 9.53 -18.31
CA ASN A 126 3.46 10.29 -17.92
C ASN A 126 4.27 9.56 -16.85
N VAL A 127 3.62 9.02 -15.81
CA VAL A 127 4.35 8.30 -14.74
C VAL A 127 4.99 7.01 -15.24
N LEU A 128 4.30 6.28 -16.12
CA LEU A 128 4.84 5.05 -16.71
C LEU A 128 5.99 5.36 -17.69
N ALA A 129 5.87 6.43 -18.48
CA ALA A 129 6.95 6.87 -19.37
C ALA A 129 8.17 7.37 -18.58
N ASP A 130 7.96 8.19 -17.53
CA ASP A 130 9.02 8.62 -16.58
C ASP A 130 9.69 7.41 -15.90
N SER A 131 8.96 6.30 -15.75
CA SER A 131 9.47 5.03 -15.24
C SER A 131 10.22 4.19 -16.27
N GLY A 132 10.37 4.66 -17.51
CA GLY A 132 11.13 4.00 -18.58
C GLY A 132 10.35 2.97 -19.39
N PHE A 133 9.01 2.94 -19.31
CA PHE A 133 8.19 2.07 -20.14
C PHE A 133 7.79 2.77 -21.44
N ALA A 134 7.73 2.02 -22.55
CA ALA A 134 7.18 2.51 -23.81
C ALA A 134 5.65 2.46 -23.75
N VAL A 135 4.98 3.62 -23.66
CA VAL A 135 3.53 3.71 -23.41
C VAL A 135 2.76 4.30 -24.59
N GLU A 136 1.75 3.57 -25.03
CA GLU A 136 0.76 3.98 -26.03
C GLU A 136 -0.58 4.28 -25.37
N LEU A 137 -1.32 5.26 -25.88
CA LEU A 137 -2.67 5.60 -25.41
C LEU A 137 -3.65 5.40 -26.57
N ALA A 138 -4.72 4.65 -26.33
CA ALA A 138 -5.76 4.39 -27.32
C ALA A 138 -7.16 4.67 -26.75
N LEU A 139 -8.03 5.21 -27.60
CA LEU A 139 -9.45 5.43 -27.28
C LEU A 139 -10.35 4.25 -27.63
N THR A 140 -9.84 3.34 -28.46
CA THR A 140 -10.51 2.13 -28.92
C THR A 140 -9.57 0.94 -28.75
N PRO A 141 -10.09 -0.26 -28.46
CA PRO A 141 -9.27 -1.47 -28.43
C PRO A 141 -8.55 -1.70 -29.77
N PRO A 142 -7.29 -2.17 -29.76
CA PRO A 142 -6.59 -2.59 -30.97
C PRO A 142 -7.18 -3.90 -31.52
N THR A 143 -6.85 -4.24 -32.76
CA THR A 143 -7.26 -5.52 -33.37
C THR A 143 -6.67 -6.73 -32.65
N THR A 144 -5.43 -6.62 -32.16
CA THR A 144 -4.73 -7.65 -31.37
C THR A 144 -3.99 -7.00 -30.19
N PHE A 145 -3.80 -7.77 -29.11
CA PHE A 145 -3.06 -7.36 -27.91
C PHE A 145 -1.63 -7.91 -27.83
N GLU A 146 -1.17 -8.68 -28.83
CA GLU A 146 0.11 -9.42 -28.78
C GLU A 146 1.35 -8.52 -28.63
N LEU A 147 1.28 -7.30 -29.18
CA LEU A 147 2.35 -6.29 -29.12
C LEU A 147 2.51 -5.66 -27.71
N TYR A 148 1.61 -5.95 -26.78
CA TYR A 148 1.58 -5.31 -25.48
C TYR A 148 1.95 -6.28 -24.35
N GLY A 149 2.84 -5.84 -23.48
CA GLY A 149 3.21 -6.55 -22.26
C GLY A 149 2.21 -6.30 -21.14
N VAL A 150 1.70 -5.06 -21.05
CA VAL A 150 0.70 -4.65 -20.05
C VAL A 150 -0.34 -3.75 -20.69
N CYS A 151 -1.61 -3.96 -20.34
CA CYS A 151 -2.73 -3.13 -20.76
C CYS A 151 -3.44 -2.54 -19.54
N VAL A 152 -3.30 -1.23 -19.34
CA VAL A 152 -3.99 -0.44 -18.31
C VAL A 152 -5.33 0.05 -18.87
N VAL A 153 -6.44 -0.43 -18.32
CA VAL A 153 -7.80 -0.10 -18.78
C VAL A 153 -8.46 0.84 -17.79
N LEU A 154 -8.74 2.08 -18.20
CA LEU A 154 -9.44 3.07 -17.39
C LEU A 154 -10.95 2.97 -17.61
N GLY A 155 -11.68 2.58 -16.56
CA GLY A 155 -13.14 2.43 -16.64
C GLY A 155 -13.55 1.31 -17.59
N ALA A 156 -13.27 0.06 -17.21
CA ALA A 156 -13.47 -1.13 -18.06
C ALA A 156 -14.92 -1.33 -18.57
N VAL A 157 -15.92 -0.68 -17.96
CA VAL A 157 -17.31 -0.67 -18.44
C VAL A 157 -17.41 -0.24 -19.91
N ALA A 158 -16.57 0.72 -20.35
CA ALA A 158 -16.58 1.22 -21.72
C ALA A 158 -16.05 0.19 -22.76
N PHE A 159 -15.42 -0.90 -22.31
CA PHE A 159 -14.69 -1.83 -23.17
C PHE A 159 -15.10 -3.29 -22.96
N LEU A 160 -16.22 -3.56 -22.29
CA LEU A 160 -16.64 -4.93 -21.95
C LEU A 160 -16.81 -5.85 -23.17
N SER A 161 -17.06 -5.30 -24.36
CA SER A 161 -17.14 -6.07 -25.61
C SER A 161 -15.77 -6.60 -26.09
N GLN A 162 -14.68 -5.94 -25.72
CA GLN A 162 -13.33 -6.29 -26.15
C GLN A 162 -12.29 -5.81 -25.12
N LEU A 163 -12.01 -6.67 -24.14
CA LEU A 163 -10.99 -6.43 -23.12
C LEU A 163 -9.66 -7.12 -23.46
N PRO A 164 -8.52 -6.59 -23.00
CA PRO A 164 -7.25 -7.31 -23.05
C PRO A 164 -7.32 -8.64 -22.28
N PRO A 165 -6.46 -9.62 -22.62
CA PRO A 165 -6.32 -10.86 -21.86
C PRO A 165 -6.10 -10.58 -20.36
N ALA A 166 -6.74 -11.38 -19.51
CA ALA A 166 -6.73 -11.19 -18.06
C ALA A 166 -5.30 -11.10 -17.47
N GLY A 167 -4.37 -11.89 -18.00
CA GLY A 167 -2.99 -11.96 -17.55
C GLY A 167 -2.16 -10.69 -17.77
N ILE A 168 -2.56 -9.80 -18.69
CA ILE A 168 -1.85 -8.53 -18.93
C ILE A 168 -2.71 -7.31 -18.58
N ARG A 169 -3.93 -7.53 -18.08
CA ARG A 169 -4.92 -6.49 -17.84
C ARG A 169 -4.80 -5.92 -16.43
N VAL A 170 -4.51 -4.62 -16.34
CA VAL A 170 -4.62 -3.82 -15.13
C VAL A 170 -5.84 -2.91 -15.25
N VAL A 171 -6.80 -2.99 -14.33
CA VAL A 171 -8.00 -2.15 -14.40
C VAL A 171 -7.88 -0.99 -13.43
N VAL A 172 -7.94 0.24 -13.94
CA VAL A 172 -8.25 1.41 -13.12
C VAL A 172 -9.76 1.47 -12.98
N GLN A 173 -10.23 1.05 -11.82
CA GLN A 173 -11.63 1.04 -11.44
C GLN A 173 -12.07 2.50 -11.23
N LEU A 174 -13.18 2.92 -11.87
CA LEU A 174 -13.76 4.27 -11.71
C LEU A 174 -15.24 4.29 -11.29
N GLU A 175 -15.89 3.14 -11.13
CA GLU A 175 -17.31 3.05 -10.74
C GLU A 175 -17.51 3.08 -9.22
N GLN A 176 -18.49 3.83 -8.74
CA GLN A 176 -18.88 3.79 -7.33
C GLN A 176 -19.58 2.47 -7.00
N LYS A 177 -19.45 1.96 -5.75
CA LYS A 177 -20.21 0.78 -5.28
C LYS A 177 -21.73 0.89 -5.44
N SER A 178 -22.26 2.11 -5.51
CA SER A 178 -23.66 2.43 -5.73
C SER A 178 -24.08 2.46 -7.21
N SER A 179 -23.12 2.33 -8.13
CA SER A 179 -23.36 2.29 -9.58
C SER A 179 -24.07 1.00 -9.99
N GLY A 180 -24.98 1.11 -10.96
CA GLY A 180 -25.62 -0.05 -11.58
C GLY A 180 -24.64 -0.96 -12.35
N TRP A 181 -23.44 -0.46 -12.64
CA TRP A 181 -22.38 -1.22 -13.30
C TRP A 181 -21.61 -2.16 -12.36
N MET A 182 -21.78 -2.02 -11.04
CA MET A 182 -21.14 -2.88 -10.04
C MET A 182 -21.84 -4.24 -9.92
N THR A 183 -21.96 -4.96 -11.03
CA THR A 183 -22.59 -6.27 -11.14
C THR A 183 -21.63 -7.40 -10.76
N ASN A 184 -22.15 -8.60 -10.51
CA ASN A 184 -21.31 -9.79 -10.25
C ASN A 184 -20.35 -10.07 -11.42
N SER A 185 -20.81 -9.94 -12.67
CA SER A 185 -19.97 -10.14 -13.85
C SER A 185 -18.81 -9.13 -13.91
N TYR A 186 -19.06 -7.88 -13.54
CA TYR A 186 -18.03 -6.86 -13.48
C TYR A 186 -17.01 -7.16 -12.37
N LEU A 187 -17.49 -7.57 -11.21
CA LEU A 187 -16.63 -7.97 -10.08
C LEU A 187 -15.76 -9.20 -10.41
N HIS A 188 -16.29 -10.18 -11.16
CA HIS A 188 -15.50 -11.31 -11.66
C HIS A 188 -14.41 -10.84 -12.64
N MET A 189 -14.74 -9.96 -13.59
CA MET A 189 -13.75 -9.39 -14.51
C MET A 189 -12.62 -8.67 -13.77
N LEU A 190 -12.95 -7.89 -12.73
CA LEU A 190 -11.96 -7.26 -11.86
C LEU A 190 -11.09 -8.31 -11.15
N GLN A 191 -11.68 -9.38 -10.62
CA GLN A 191 -10.94 -10.46 -9.95
C GLN A 191 -9.99 -11.20 -10.91
N ASP A 192 -10.42 -11.43 -12.15
CA ASP A 192 -9.66 -12.15 -13.16
C ASP A 192 -8.47 -11.34 -13.67
N SER A 193 -8.59 -10.00 -13.67
CA SER A 193 -7.53 -9.09 -14.06
C SER A 193 -6.23 -9.31 -13.26
N TYR A 194 -5.09 -8.97 -13.86
CA TYR A 194 -3.78 -9.09 -13.24
C TYR A 194 -3.69 -8.24 -11.97
N ALA A 195 -4.16 -6.99 -12.06
CA ALA A 195 -4.25 -6.06 -10.94
C ALA A 195 -5.43 -5.09 -11.11
N VAL A 196 -5.91 -4.56 -10.00
CA VAL A 196 -6.96 -3.54 -9.94
C VAL A 196 -6.42 -2.34 -9.17
N ILE A 197 -6.58 -1.16 -9.74
CA ILE A 197 -6.31 0.10 -9.09
C ILE A 197 -7.65 0.72 -8.71
N GLU A 198 -7.84 0.98 -7.42
CA GLU A 198 -9.06 1.53 -6.86
C GLU A 198 -8.76 2.90 -6.24
N TYR A 199 -9.58 3.89 -6.57
CA TYR A 199 -9.41 5.25 -6.05
C TYR A 199 -10.12 5.43 -4.69
N ASN A 200 -11.09 4.55 -4.38
CA ASN A 200 -11.99 4.72 -3.27
C ASN A 200 -11.89 3.62 -2.20
N LEU A 201 -11.57 4.01 -0.96
CA LEU A 201 -11.45 3.08 0.16
C LEU A 201 -12.78 2.40 0.54
N ASP A 202 -13.93 3.04 0.33
CA ASP A 202 -15.23 2.42 0.59
C ASP A 202 -15.55 1.31 -0.41
N ASN A 203 -15.13 1.45 -1.68
CA ASN A 203 -15.21 0.39 -2.69
C ASN A 203 -14.33 -0.79 -2.27
N MET A 204 -13.09 -0.54 -1.84
CA MET A 204 -12.20 -1.60 -1.35
C MET A 204 -12.81 -2.38 -0.19
N HIS A 205 -13.40 -1.67 0.78
CA HIS A 205 -14.10 -2.29 1.91
C HIS A 205 -15.40 -3.01 1.49
N PHE A 206 -16.05 -2.59 0.40
CA PHE A 206 -17.15 -3.33 -0.20
C PHE A 206 -16.64 -4.65 -0.80
N PHE A 207 -15.54 -4.65 -1.55
CA PHE A 207 -14.96 -5.86 -2.16
C PHE A 207 -14.59 -6.94 -1.13
N THR A 208 -14.08 -6.57 0.05
CA THR A 208 -13.72 -7.56 1.09
C THR A 208 -14.93 -8.28 1.68
N ARG A 209 -16.13 -7.71 1.59
CA ARG A 209 -17.37 -8.30 2.12
C ARG A 209 -18.09 -9.18 1.12
N GLN A 210 -17.75 -9.10 -0.16
CA GLN A 210 -18.41 -9.87 -1.21
C GLN A 210 -17.83 -11.28 -1.27
N LYS A 211 -18.68 -12.30 -1.06
CA LYS A 211 -18.28 -13.71 -1.09
C LYS A 211 -17.70 -14.15 -2.44
N ILE A 212 -18.13 -13.49 -3.52
CA ILE A 212 -17.74 -13.78 -4.90
C ILE A 212 -16.32 -13.29 -5.26
N THR A 213 -15.75 -12.37 -4.48
CA THR A 213 -14.48 -11.69 -4.79
C THR A 213 -13.37 -12.07 -3.81
N ARG A 214 -13.20 -13.37 -3.56
CA ARG A 214 -12.29 -13.88 -2.51
C ARG A 214 -10.83 -13.44 -2.72
N THR A 215 -10.41 -13.21 -3.97
CA THR A 215 -9.03 -12.81 -4.30
C THR A 215 -8.92 -11.39 -4.85
N LEU A 216 -10.03 -10.68 -5.10
CA LEU A 216 -9.99 -9.31 -5.62
C LEU A 216 -9.22 -8.38 -4.68
N HIS A 217 -9.44 -8.50 -3.37
CA HIS A 217 -8.76 -7.67 -2.37
C HIS A 217 -7.23 -7.82 -2.42
N SER A 218 -6.70 -9.04 -2.64
CA SER A 218 -5.25 -9.24 -2.73
C SER A 218 -4.65 -8.62 -4.00
N LYS A 219 -5.45 -8.48 -5.06
CA LYS A 219 -5.08 -7.85 -6.34
C LYS A 219 -5.51 -6.37 -6.47
N THR A 220 -6.02 -5.74 -5.42
CA THR A 220 -6.44 -4.33 -5.46
C THR A 220 -5.43 -3.44 -4.75
N TRP A 221 -5.03 -2.33 -5.36
CA TRP A 221 -4.20 -1.28 -4.75
C TRP A 221 -4.95 0.04 -4.72
N TRP A 222 -4.78 0.78 -3.63
CA TRP A 222 -5.35 2.11 -3.51
C TRP A 222 -4.42 3.15 -4.14
N ILE A 223 -4.92 3.92 -5.12
CA ILE A 223 -4.22 5.05 -5.71
C ILE A 223 -5.20 6.22 -5.81
N PRO A 224 -5.08 7.26 -4.98
CA PRO A 224 -5.89 8.47 -5.13
C PRO A 224 -5.47 9.20 -6.40
N PRO A 225 -6.40 9.85 -7.13
CA PRO A 225 -6.02 10.66 -8.28
C PRO A 225 -5.26 11.91 -7.85
N GLY A 226 -4.29 12.31 -8.66
CA GLY A 226 -3.49 13.52 -8.45
C GLY A 226 -3.80 14.64 -9.45
N GLY A 227 -3.12 15.76 -9.25
CA GLY A 227 -3.08 16.91 -10.16
C GLY A 227 -2.01 16.80 -11.27
N SER A 228 -2.02 17.76 -12.19
CA SER A 228 -0.95 18.01 -13.18
C SER A 228 -0.65 19.49 -13.28
N LEU A 229 0.56 19.89 -12.86
CA LEU A 229 1.05 21.24 -13.06
C LEU A 229 1.17 21.61 -14.54
N ALA A 230 1.47 20.63 -15.40
CA ALA A 230 1.66 20.86 -16.83
C ALA A 230 0.42 21.47 -17.51
N LEU A 231 -0.79 21.15 -17.03
CA LEU A 231 -2.04 21.70 -17.58
C LEU A 231 -2.31 23.17 -17.19
N GLY A 232 -1.65 23.65 -16.14
CA GLY A 232 -1.81 24.99 -15.58
C GLY A 232 -0.71 25.98 -15.95
N THR A 233 0.20 25.58 -16.85
CA THR A 233 1.38 26.37 -17.30
C THR A 233 1.06 27.52 -18.25
N HIS A 234 -0.21 27.75 -18.60
CA HIS A 234 -0.58 28.89 -19.44
C HIS A 234 -0.25 30.20 -18.72
N ASP A 235 0.70 30.97 -19.26
CA ASP A 235 1.23 32.18 -18.62
C ASP A 235 0.11 33.19 -18.33
N ASP A 236 -0.85 33.32 -19.25
CA ASP A 236 -2.06 34.13 -19.08
C ASP A 236 -3.33 33.27 -19.06
N LEU A 237 -4.04 33.26 -17.91
CA LEU A 237 -5.41 32.74 -17.89
C LEU A 237 -6.31 33.68 -18.70
N PRO A 238 -7.17 33.15 -19.58
CA PRO A 238 -8.04 33.98 -20.40
C PRO A 238 -9.02 34.78 -19.53
N GLU A 239 -9.54 35.87 -20.10
CA GLU A 239 -10.57 36.69 -19.45
C GLU A 239 -11.75 35.83 -18.97
N LYS A 240 -12.19 36.08 -17.73
CA LYS A 240 -13.21 35.29 -17.06
C LYS A 240 -14.62 35.64 -17.57
N GLN A 241 -15.18 34.75 -18.38
CA GLN A 241 -16.54 34.86 -18.93
C GLN A 241 -17.61 34.31 -17.96
N TRP A 242 -17.25 33.29 -17.17
CA TRP A 242 -18.20 32.57 -16.32
C TRP A 242 -17.89 32.78 -14.85
N ASP A 243 -18.92 33.00 -14.04
CA ASP A 243 -18.77 32.95 -12.59
C ASP A 243 -18.64 31.50 -12.14
N ILE A 244 -19.42 30.60 -12.75
CA ILE A 244 -19.45 29.16 -12.45
C ILE A 244 -19.45 28.35 -13.75
N VAL A 245 -18.64 27.30 -13.81
CA VAL A 245 -18.76 26.22 -14.80
C VAL A 245 -19.10 24.91 -14.10
N PHE A 246 -20.04 24.15 -14.64
CA PHE A 246 -20.25 22.75 -14.31
C PHE A 246 -20.03 21.89 -15.57
N TYR A 247 -19.33 20.76 -15.42
CA TYR A 247 -19.19 19.78 -16.49
C TYR A 247 -19.45 18.36 -16.00
N GLY A 248 -20.21 17.61 -16.80
CA GLY A 248 -20.55 16.21 -16.53
C GLY A 248 -22.01 15.88 -16.80
N ASP A 249 -22.36 14.63 -16.56
CA ASP A 249 -23.68 14.07 -16.90
C ASP A 249 -24.85 14.79 -16.20
N LEU A 250 -25.80 15.26 -17.01
CA LEU A 250 -27.00 16.00 -16.59
C LEU A 250 -28.23 15.13 -16.32
N ARG A 251 -28.17 13.80 -16.51
CA ARG A 251 -29.30 12.88 -16.24
C ARG A 251 -29.74 12.88 -14.77
N SER A 252 -28.87 13.32 -13.87
CA SER A 252 -29.21 13.45 -12.44
C SER A 252 -30.18 14.62 -12.21
N LYS A 253 -31.43 14.29 -11.84
CA LYS A 253 -32.46 15.26 -11.42
C LYS A 253 -31.94 16.19 -10.31
N ARG A 254 -31.06 15.69 -9.45
CA ARG A 254 -30.46 16.46 -8.36
C ARG A 254 -29.52 17.55 -8.90
N ARG A 255 -28.61 17.20 -9.82
CA ARG A 255 -27.74 18.18 -10.51
C ARG A 255 -28.57 19.25 -11.21
N GLN A 256 -29.60 18.85 -11.97
CA GLN A 256 -30.49 19.78 -12.67
C GLN A 256 -31.14 20.78 -11.71
N ARG A 257 -31.71 20.33 -10.58
CA ARG A 257 -32.32 21.22 -9.59
C ARG A 257 -31.33 22.24 -9.01
N MET A 258 -30.09 21.82 -8.74
CA MET A 258 -29.05 22.71 -8.22
C MET A 258 -28.61 23.73 -9.27
N LEU A 259 -28.30 23.29 -10.49
CA LEU A 259 -27.89 24.16 -11.58
C LEU A 259 -28.99 25.17 -11.94
N ASN A 260 -30.25 24.75 -11.96
CA ASN A 260 -31.39 25.64 -12.18
C ASN A 260 -31.49 26.76 -11.14
N SER A 261 -31.01 26.54 -9.91
CA SER A 261 -31.02 27.56 -8.86
C SER A 261 -29.97 28.67 -9.06
N LEU A 262 -29.04 28.49 -10.02
CA LEU A 262 -27.90 29.37 -10.30
C LEU A 262 -28.09 30.27 -11.55
N LYS A 263 -29.30 30.31 -12.15
CA LYS A 263 -29.61 31.12 -13.33
C LYS A 263 -29.35 32.64 -13.19
N HIS A 264 -29.18 33.12 -11.96
CA HIS A 264 -28.85 34.51 -11.64
C HIS A 264 -27.34 34.83 -11.75
N LEU A 265 -26.50 33.81 -12.00
CA LEU A 265 -25.06 33.94 -12.22
C LEU A 265 -24.73 33.61 -13.67
N ARG A 266 -23.59 34.09 -14.18
CA ARG A 266 -23.06 33.66 -15.48
C ARG A 266 -22.55 32.22 -15.35
N THR A 267 -23.46 31.26 -15.57
CA THR A 267 -23.20 29.83 -15.41
C THR A 267 -23.13 29.15 -16.76
N LYS A 268 -22.05 28.39 -17.00
CA LYS A 268 -21.92 27.52 -18.18
C LYS A 268 -21.99 26.06 -17.76
N VAL A 269 -22.82 25.31 -18.48
CA VAL A 269 -22.99 23.86 -18.30
C VAL A 269 -22.43 23.16 -19.53
N ILE A 270 -21.57 22.17 -19.32
CA ILE A 270 -20.88 21.39 -20.36
C ILE A 270 -21.29 19.92 -20.20
N SER A 271 -21.69 19.28 -21.30
CA SER A 271 -22.06 17.87 -21.35
C SER A 271 -21.53 17.27 -22.65
N GLU A 272 -21.04 16.03 -22.61
CA GLU A 272 -20.48 15.33 -23.78
C GLU A 272 -19.39 16.12 -24.54
N THR A 273 -18.60 16.92 -23.83
CA THR A 273 -17.46 17.65 -24.37
C THR A 273 -16.26 17.40 -23.47
N PHE A 274 -15.11 17.07 -24.07
CA PHE A 274 -13.93 16.58 -23.36
C PHE A 274 -12.66 17.25 -23.90
N GLY A 275 -11.55 17.11 -23.17
CA GLY A 275 -10.26 17.65 -23.60
C GLY A 275 -10.27 19.17 -23.77
N GLU A 276 -9.54 19.66 -24.77
CA GLU A 276 -9.31 21.10 -24.95
C GLU A 276 -10.60 21.92 -25.16
N ASP A 277 -11.65 21.34 -25.75
CA ASP A 277 -12.94 22.02 -25.92
C ASP A 277 -13.63 22.26 -24.56
N ALA A 278 -13.55 21.29 -23.64
CA ALA A 278 -14.02 21.48 -22.28
C ALA A 278 -13.11 22.47 -21.52
N TYR A 279 -11.79 22.34 -21.71
CA TYR A 279 -10.80 23.16 -21.03
C TYR A 279 -10.90 24.64 -21.45
N TYR A 280 -11.27 24.92 -22.70
CA TYR A 280 -11.54 26.27 -23.21
C TYR A 280 -12.56 27.01 -22.32
N HIS A 281 -13.64 26.35 -21.95
CA HIS A 281 -14.68 26.91 -21.09
C HIS A 281 -14.27 26.93 -19.62
N ILE A 282 -13.64 25.86 -19.11
CA ILE A 282 -13.20 25.77 -17.72
C ILE A 282 -12.19 26.88 -17.38
N ARG A 283 -11.18 27.11 -18.22
CA ARG A 283 -10.15 28.16 -18.01
C ARG A 283 -10.76 29.57 -17.93
N ARG A 284 -11.92 29.80 -18.56
CA ARG A 284 -12.67 31.07 -18.55
C ARG A 284 -13.67 31.18 -17.39
N ALA A 285 -13.69 30.22 -16.47
CA ALA A 285 -14.49 30.28 -15.26
C ALA A 285 -13.71 30.88 -14.09
N LYS A 286 -14.42 31.54 -13.17
CA LYS A 286 -13.88 31.86 -11.83
C LYS A 286 -13.80 30.60 -10.97
N TYR A 287 -14.82 29.75 -11.02
CA TYR A 287 -14.87 28.49 -10.29
C TYR A 287 -15.49 27.36 -11.12
N VAL A 288 -15.03 26.14 -10.85
CA VAL A 288 -15.76 24.93 -11.21
C VAL A 288 -16.69 24.54 -10.07
N LEU A 289 -17.94 24.21 -10.39
CA LEU A 289 -18.88 23.62 -9.45
C LEU A 289 -18.80 22.10 -9.56
N ASN A 290 -18.53 21.43 -8.44
CA ASN A 290 -18.46 19.99 -8.34
C ASN A 290 -19.72 19.45 -7.65
N LEU A 291 -20.55 18.72 -8.41
CA LEU A 291 -21.81 18.15 -7.94
C LEU A 291 -21.83 16.64 -8.11
N HIS A 292 -22.25 15.92 -7.08
CA HIS A 292 -22.35 14.47 -7.13
C HIS A 292 -23.52 13.99 -8.00
N PHE A 293 -23.30 12.89 -8.72
CA PHE A 293 -24.37 12.23 -9.49
C PHE A 293 -25.38 11.52 -8.58
N TYR A 294 -24.86 10.71 -7.64
CA TYR A 294 -25.61 9.85 -6.72
C TYR A 294 -25.95 10.55 -5.38
N GLY A 295 -26.94 9.99 -4.66
CA GLY A 295 -27.43 10.55 -3.39
C GLY A 295 -26.61 10.21 -2.14
N SER A 296 -25.86 9.10 -2.15
CA SER A 296 -24.85 8.75 -1.13
C SER A 296 -23.48 8.71 -1.78
N PRO A 297 -22.90 9.89 -2.09
CA PRO A 297 -21.77 9.96 -3.01
C PRO A 297 -20.44 9.91 -2.28
N GLN A 298 -19.46 9.33 -2.97
CA GLN A 298 -18.05 9.59 -2.74
C GLN A 298 -17.67 10.92 -3.39
N LEU A 299 -16.62 11.55 -2.89
CA LEU A 299 -16.11 12.80 -3.43
C LEU A 299 -15.77 12.62 -4.91
N GLU A 300 -16.34 13.47 -5.76
CA GLU A 300 -16.03 13.51 -7.20
C GLU A 300 -14.64 14.15 -7.42
N ILE A 301 -13.63 13.44 -6.95
CA ILE A 301 -12.25 13.90 -6.82
C ILE A 301 -11.58 14.11 -8.18
N PHE A 302 -11.95 13.33 -9.20
CA PHE A 302 -11.42 13.50 -10.56
C PHE A 302 -11.76 14.89 -11.14
N ARG A 303 -13.01 15.35 -10.98
CA ARG A 303 -13.45 16.70 -11.42
C ARG A 303 -12.69 17.80 -10.67
N ILE A 304 -12.44 17.57 -9.37
CA ILE A 304 -11.69 18.51 -8.53
C ILE A 304 -10.25 18.60 -9.04
N MET A 305 -9.54 17.47 -9.16
CA MET A 305 -8.14 17.45 -9.58
C MET A 305 -7.94 18.02 -10.98
N GLU A 306 -8.82 17.68 -11.92
CA GLU A 306 -8.77 18.19 -13.29
C GLU A 306 -8.98 19.72 -13.33
N ALA A 307 -9.97 20.24 -12.58
CA ALA A 307 -10.20 21.68 -12.50
C ALA A 307 -9.03 22.44 -11.86
N LEU A 308 -8.49 21.91 -10.75
CA LEU A 308 -7.35 22.51 -10.06
C LEU A 308 -6.09 22.49 -10.95
N SER A 309 -5.88 21.43 -11.73
CA SER A 309 -4.78 21.31 -12.69
C SER A 309 -4.86 22.36 -13.80
N LEU A 310 -6.06 22.83 -14.15
CA LEU A 310 -6.28 23.96 -15.06
C LEU A 310 -6.14 25.32 -14.38
N GLY A 311 -5.75 25.36 -13.10
CA GLY A 311 -5.61 26.57 -12.31
C GLY A 311 -6.93 27.15 -11.80
N ILE A 312 -8.03 26.38 -11.84
CA ILE A 312 -9.37 26.87 -11.50
C ILE A 312 -9.81 26.29 -10.16
N PRO A 313 -10.11 27.13 -9.15
CA PRO A 313 -10.57 26.66 -7.86
C PRO A 313 -11.98 26.07 -7.94
N VAL A 314 -12.34 25.28 -6.92
CA VAL A 314 -13.55 24.45 -6.96
C VAL A 314 -14.50 24.82 -5.82
N ILE A 315 -15.79 24.82 -6.13
CA ILE A 315 -16.86 24.82 -5.12
C ILE A 315 -17.48 23.44 -5.17
N SER A 316 -17.36 22.67 -4.10
CA SER A 316 -17.73 21.26 -4.09
C SER A 316 -18.86 20.99 -3.12
N GLU A 317 -19.76 20.11 -3.53
CA GLU A 317 -20.57 19.40 -2.57
C GLU A 317 -19.69 18.51 -1.69
N ASP A 318 -19.97 18.50 -0.39
CA ASP A 318 -19.26 17.65 0.57
C ASP A 318 -19.62 16.16 0.42
N ALA A 319 -18.74 15.28 0.90
CA ALA A 319 -18.87 13.83 0.84
C ALA A 319 -18.24 13.17 2.08
N VAL A 320 -18.56 11.90 2.31
CA VAL A 320 -18.11 11.15 3.49
C VAL A 320 -16.60 10.94 3.56
N ASP A 321 -15.92 11.02 2.42
CA ASP A 321 -14.50 10.79 2.21
C ASP A 321 -13.70 12.09 1.94
N SER A 322 -14.32 13.27 2.02
CA SER A 322 -13.60 14.56 1.92
C SER A 322 -12.47 14.69 2.94
N ASN A 323 -12.63 14.08 4.12
CA ASN A 323 -11.61 14.07 5.19
C ASN A 323 -10.31 13.34 4.81
N LEU A 324 -10.32 12.54 3.74
CA LEU A 324 -9.12 11.91 3.19
C LEU A 324 -8.19 12.92 2.49
N TYR A 325 -8.72 14.09 2.13
CA TYR A 325 -8.05 15.10 1.32
C TYR A 325 -8.00 16.48 2.04
N PRO A 326 -7.44 16.57 3.26
CA PRO A 326 -7.48 17.80 4.05
C PRO A 326 -6.76 18.99 3.40
N HIS A 327 -5.78 18.73 2.52
CA HIS A 327 -5.07 19.76 1.76
C HIS A 327 -6.00 20.55 0.81
N LEU A 328 -7.12 19.95 0.38
CA LEU A 328 -8.09 20.59 -0.53
C LEU A 328 -8.83 21.75 0.12
N ASN A 329 -8.94 21.82 1.45
CA ASN A 329 -9.65 22.89 2.15
C ASN A 329 -9.08 24.29 1.87
N LYS A 330 -7.86 24.38 1.31
CA LYS A 330 -7.22 25.64 0.91
C LYS A 330 -7.75 26.19 -0.42
N VAL A 331 -8.31 25.33 -1.29
CA VAL A 331 -8.64 25.65 -2.69
C VAL A 331 -10.01 25.16 -3.13
N VAL A 332 -10.67 24.36 -2.29
CA VAL A 332 -12.02 23.83 -2.48
C VAL A 332 -12.93 24.38 -1.39
N TYR A 333 -14.02 25.02 -1.79
CA TYR A 333 -15.05 25.52 -0.88
C TYR A 333 -16.19 24.50 -0.80
N PHE A 334 -16.28 23.80 0.32
CA PHE A 334 -17.29 22.76 0.53
C PHE A 334 -18.64 23.31 0.99
N PHE A 335 -19.73 22.77 0.46
CA PHE A 335 -21.09 23.02 0.94
C PHE A 335 -21.83 21.72 1.29
N LYS A 336 -22.84 21.82 2.16
CA LYS A 336 -23.56 20.65 2.68
C LYS A 336 -24.21 19.83 1.56
N LEU A 337 -24.09 18.51 1.67
CA LEU A 337 -24.71 17.53 0.79
C LEU A 337 -26.19 17.87 0.54
N ASN A 338 -26.59 17.89 -0.72
CA ASN A 338 -27.94 18.12 -1.21
C ASN A 338 -28.60 19.44 -0.74
N SER A 339 -27.82 20.48 -0.42
CA SER A 339 -28.35 21.75 0.09
C SER A 339 -28.13 22.93 -0.84
N ILE A 340 -29.18 23.34 -1.57
CA ILE A 340 -29.17 24.55 -2.42
C ILE A 340 -28.87 25.82 -1.59
N ARG A 341 -29.42 25.92 -0.38
CA ARG A 341 -29.17 27.06 0.53
C ARG A 341 -27.69 27.15 0.90
N SER A 342 -27.08 26.03 1.30
CA SER A 342 -25.65 25.98 1.61
C SER A 342 -24.80 26.30 0.39
N MET A 343 -25.15 25.72 -0.77
CA MET A 343 -24.45 25.94 -2.04
C MET A 343 -24.41 27.44 -2.41
N LYS A 344 -25.56 28.11 -2.41
CA LYS A 344 -25.63 29.56 -2.72
C LYS A 344 -24.82 30.41 -1.73
N LYS A 345 -24.87 30.08 -0.44
CA LYS A 345 -24.07 30.77 0.59
C LYS A 345 -22.57 30.65 0.30
N VAL A 346 -22.11 29.44 0.00
CA VAL A 346 -20.70 29.16 -0.28
C VAL A 346 -20.25 29.79 -1.60
N ILE A 347 -21.08 29.75 -2.65
CA ILE A 347 -20.80 30.44 -3.92
C ILE A 347 -20.62 31.95 -3.70
N ASN A 348 -21.54 32.59 -2.97
CA ASN A 348 -21.44 34.03 -2.69
C ASN A 348 -20.20 34.40 -1.88
N PHE A 349 -19.76 33.50 -0.98
CA PHE A 349 -18.52 33.67 -0.23
C PHE A 349 -17.30 33.49 -1.14
N ALA A 350 -17.25 32.40 -1.93
CA ALA A 350 -16.14 32.07 -2.81
C ALA A 350 -15.92 33.15 -3.88
N LEU A 351 -16.97 33.65 -4.53
CA LEU A 351 -16.86 34.71 -5.54
C LEU A 351 -16.21 36.00 -5.01
N LYS A 352 -16.19 36.21 -3.69
CA LYS A 352 -15.50 37.33 -3.01
C LYS A 352 -14.11 36.96 -2.48
N ASN A 353 -13.76 35.69 -2.43
CA ASN A 353 -12.55 35.16 -1.79
C ASN A 353 -11.89 34.12 -2.70
N GLN A 354 -11.23 34.56 -3.76
CA GLN A 354 -10.49 33.65 -4.63
C GLN A 354 -9.15 33.24 -4.02
N PRO A 355 -8.81 31.93 -3.98
CA PRO A 355 -7.49 31.50 -3.57
C PRO A 355 -6.46 31.96 -4.62
N SER A 356 -5.25 32.26 -4.17
CA SER A 356 -4.18 32.67 -5.09
C SER A 356 -3.74 31.51 -5.98
N ARG A 357 -3.22 31.84 -7.17
CA ARG A 357 -2.68 30.85 -8.11
C ARG A 357 -1.57 30.01 -7.48
N GLN A 358 -0.74 30.60 -6.63
CA GLN A 358 0.35 29.91 -5.94
C GLN A 358 -0.16 28.83 -4.98
N ILE A 359 -1.26 29.09 -4.26
CA ILE A 359 -1.87 28.09 -3.36
C ILE A 359 -2.45 26.93 -4.18
N ILE A 360 -3.10 27.21 -5.32
CA ILE A 360 -3.61 26.18 -6.23
C ILE A 360 -2.45 25.34 -6.77
N GLN A 361 -1.40 25.96 -7.29
CA GLN A 361 -0.21 25.27 -7.79
C GLN A 361 0.45 24.41 -6.70
N SER A 362 0.54 24.90 -5.46
CA SER A 362 1.07 24.12 -4.34
C SER A 362 0.25 22.85 -4.08
N VAL A 363 -1.09 22.95 -4.06
CA VAL A 363 -1.97 21.80 -3.86
C VAL A 363 -1.89 20.81 -5.04
N VAL A 364 -1.82 21.32 -6.27
CA VAL A 364 -1.65 20.50 -7.47
C VAL A 364 -0.31 19.78 -7.45
N ALA A 365 0.78 20.46 -7.08
CA ALA A 365 2.11 19.87 -6.97
C ALA A 365 2.17 18.76 -5.92
N GLU A 366 1.61 19.00 -4.74
CA GLU A 366 1.54 18.01 -3.65
C GLU A 366 0.77 16.76 -4.11
N SER A 367 -0.43 16.94 -4.66
CA SER A 367 -1.25 15.82 -5.16
C SER A 367 -0.64 15.08 -6.36
N GLN A 368 0.07 15.79 -7.25
CA GLN A 368 0.79 15.19 -8.37
C GLN A 368 1.92 14.28 -7.87
N ASN A 369 2.68 14.73 -6.87
CA ASN A 369 3.77 13.95 -6.29
C ASN A 369 3.25 12.73 -5.53
N ASP A 370 2.17 12.88 -4.77
CA ASP A 370 1.54 11.74 -4.08
C ASP A 370 1.01 10.71 -5.08
N PHE A 371 0.35 11.13 -6.17
CA PHE A 371 -0.08 10.22 -7.24
C PHE A 371 1.10 9.48 -7.88
N LYS A 372 2.17 10.20 -8.26
CA LYS A 372 3.40 9.60 -8.80
C LYS A 372 3.94 8.53 -7.86
N LEU A 373 4.07 8.86 -6.57
CA LEU A 373 4.60 7.94 -5.56
C LEU A 373 3.71 6.71 -5.36
N SER A 374 2.39 6.87 -5.38
CA SER A 374 1.44 5.74 -5.29
C SER A 374 1.51 4.82 -6.50
N VAL A 375 1.68 5.37 -7.71
CA VAL A 375 1.91 4.56 -8.93
C VAL A 375 3.26 3.85 -8.86
N HIS A 376 4.35 4.52 -8.49
CA HIS A 376 5.65 3.87 -8.30
C HIS A 376 5.60 2.77 -7.23
N ARG A 377 4.83 2.99 -6.15
CA ARG A 377 4.59 1.96 -5.12
C ARG A 377 3.93 0.73 -5.73
N LEU A 378 2.91 0.91 -6.58
CA LEU A 378 2.28 -0.20 -7.30
C LEU A 378 3.28 -0.94 -8.19
N LEU A 379 4.04 -0.22 -9.02
CA LEU A 379 5.04 -0.82 -9.91
C LEU A 379 6.05 -1.66 -9.12
N TYR A 380 6.49 -1.14 -7.97
CA TYR A 380 7.38 -1.85 -7.06
C TYR A 380 6.70 -3.07 -6.43
N CYS A 381 5.46 -2.90 -5.93
CA CYS A 381 4.68 -3.99 -5.34
C CYS A 381 4.39 -5.14 -6.31
N LEU A 382 4.33 -4.84 -7.62
CA LEU A 382 4.13 -5.81 -8.70
C LEU A 382 5.43 -6.36 -9.28
N GLY A 383 6.59 -5.91 -8.79
CA GLY A 383 7.91 -6.37 -9.25
C GLY A 383 8.36 -5.79 -10.59
N TRP A 384 7.71 -4.72 -11.08
CA TRP A 384 8.03 -4.09 -12.36
C TRP A 384 9.14 -3.03 -12.26
N ILE A 385 9.47 -2.58 -11.05
CA ILE A 385 10.67 -1.77 -10.77
C ILE A 385 11.40 -2.31 -9.54
N THR A 386 12.71 -2.07 -9.48
CA THR A 386 13.55 -2.51 -8.36
C THR A 386 13.35 -1.65 -7.10
N PRO A 387 13.68 -2.17 -5.91
CA PRO A 387 13.68 -1.37 -4.68
C PRO A 387 14.53 -0.09 -4.80
N SER A 388 15.70 -0.18 -5.44
CA SER A 388 16.60 0.96 -5.64
C SER A 388 15.93 2.06 -6.48
N LYS A 389 15.21 1.68 -7.53
CA LYS A 389 14.48 2.62 -8.40
C LYS A 389 13.32 3.26 -7.64
N TYR A 390 12.57 2.49 -6.86
CA TYR A 390 11.53 3.03 -5.98
C TYR A 390 12.08 4.05 -4.96
N ASN A 391 13.22 3.75 -4.35
CA ASN A 391 13.88 4.67 -3.40
C ASN A 391 14.32 5.99 -4.06
N ILE A 392 14.77 5.96 -5.33
CA ILE A 392 15.07 7.17 -6.11
C ILE A 392 13.80 7.99 -6.28
N PHE A 393 12.72 7.38 -6.79
CA PHE A 393 11.46 8.08 -7.01
C PHE A 393 10.85 8.65 -5.74
N PHE A 394 10.98 7.94 -4.61
CA PHE A 394 10.53 8.46 -3.33
C PHE A 394 11.28 9.74 -2.96
N ARG A 395 12.60 9.78 -3.13
CA ARG A 395 13.41 10.98 -2.84
C ARG A 395 13.04 12.14 -3.76
N GLU A 396 12.84 11.87 -5.05
CA GLU A 396 12.48 12.88 -6.06
C GLU A 396 11.07 13.45 -5.87
N SER A 397 10.14 12.67 -5.30
CA SER A 397 8.77 13.15 -5.00
C SER A 397 8.72 14.33 -4.02
N GLY A 398 9.84 14.63 -3.35
CA GLY A 398 9.89 15.62 -2.28
C GLY A 398 9.24 15.14 -0.97
N ALA A 399 8.69 13.91 -0.93
CA ALA A 399 8.14 13.32 0.27
C ALA A 399 9.21 13.29 1.38
N GLN A 400 8.87 13.87 2.53
CA GLN A 400 9.75 13.89 3.70
C GLN A 400 9.30 12.87 4.73
N LEU A 401 10.23 12.02 5.18
CA LEU A 401 10.06 11.33 6.44
C LEU A 401 10.23 12.39 7.52
N LEU A 402 9.14 12.79 8.14
CA LEU A 402 9.18 13.60 9.35
C LEU A 402 9.89 12.79 10.46
N GLY A 403 10.25 13.42 11.58
CA GLY A 403 10.81 12.70 12.73
C GLY A 403 9.90 11.58 13.26
N SER A 404 8.64 11.52 12.81
CA SER A 404 7.69 10.44 13.03
C SER A 404 7.02 9.96 11.74
N VAL A 405 6.82 8.64 11.63
CA VAL A 405 6.14 7.97 10.52
C VAL A 405 5.06 7.05 11.09
N VAL A 406 3.89 7.05 10.44
CA VAL A 406 2.83 6.05 10.68
C VAL A 406 2.83 5.08 9.51
N LEU A 407 3.17 3.82 9.76
CA LEU A 407 3.03 2.75 8.78
C LEU A 407 1.56 2.30 8.73
N SER A 408 0.98 2.34 7.54
CA SER A 408 -0.41 1.90 7.35
C SER A 408 -0.58 1.31 5.96
N LEU A 409 -1.32 0.20 5.84
CA LEU A 409 -1.65 -0.41 4.56
C LEU A 409 -3.00 0.16 4.06
N PRO A 410 -3.04 0.99 3.01
CA PRO A 410 -4.29 1.57 2.49
C PRO A 410 -5.33 0.50 2.14
N GLU A 411 -4.86 -0.63 1.61
CA GLU A 411 -5.70 -1.74 1.17
C GLU A 411 -6.40 -2.43 2.36
N ALA A 412 -5.92 -2.25 3.59
CA ALA A 412 -6.69 -2.54 4.79
C ALA A 412 -7.64 -1.36 5.09
N ALA A 413 -8.54 -1.06 4.15
CA ALA A 413 -9.32 0.18 4.09
C ALA A 413 -10.02 0.53 5.41
N HIS A 414 -10.56 -0.45 6.14
CA HIS A 414 -11.21 -0.20 7.42
C HIS A 414 -10.23 0.36 8.50
N ARG A 415 -8.98 -0.15 8.54
CA ARG A 415 -7.92 0.35 9.44
C ARG A 415 -7.54 1.77 9.05
N ARG A 416 -7.28 2.01 7.77
CA ARG A 416 -6.92 3.33 7.24
C ARG A 416 -7.99 4.39 7.54
N ILE A 417 -9.25 4.08 7.26
CA ILE A 417 -10.38 4.98 7.54
C ILE A 417 -10.51 5.25 9.05
N SER A 418 -10.42 4.21 9.89
CA SER A 418 -10.48 4.36 11.34
C SER A 418 -9.35 5.25 11.87
N PHE A 419 -8.12 5.02 11.39
CA PHE A 419 -6.94 5.80 11.75
C PHE A 419 -7.11 7.28 11.38
N GLN A 420 -7.51 7.57 10.15
CA GLN A 420 -7.71 8.95 9.69
C GLN A 420 -8.82 9.68 10.45
N ARG A 421 -9.94 9.00 10.75
CA ARG A 421 -11.07 9.61 11.46
C ARG A 421 -10.80 9.84 12.95
N HIS A 422 -10.14 8.90 13.62
CA HIS A 422 -10.10 8.88 15.09
C HIS A 422 -8.72 9.10 15.69
N LYS A 423 -7.63 8.81 14.97
CA LYS A 423 -6.27 8.78 15.53
C LYS A 423 -5.36 9.89 15.04
N VAL A 424 -5.52 10.38 13.82
CA VAL A 424 -4.71 11.52 13.33
C VAL A 424 -4.85 12.75 14.24
N GLN A 425 -6.06 13.04 14.71
CA GLN A 425 -6.28 14.16 15.63
C GLN A 425 -5.69 13.91 17.02
N SER A 426 -5.66 12.66 17.50
CA SER A 426 -5.06 12.37 18.82
C SER A 426 -3.54 12.52 18.77
N LEU A 427 -2.89 12.09 17.68
CA LEU A 427 -1.46 12.33 17.44
C LEU A 427 -1.12 13.82 17.44
N LYS A 428 -1.87 14.63 16.66
CA LYS A 428 -1.67 16.09 16.62
C LYS A 428 -1.86 16.76 17.98
N LYS A 429 -2.84 16.33 18.78
CA LYS A 429 -3.08 16.86 20.13
C LYS A 429 -1.92 16.63 21.10
N VAL A 430 -1.11 15.60 20.87
CA VAL A 430 0.09 15.32 21.68
C VAL A 430 1.38 15.80 21.01
N GLY A 431 1.27 16.65 19.97
CA GLY A 431 2.42 17.25 19.28
C GLY A 431 3.17 16.30 18.34
N ILE A 432 2.59 15.13 18.01
CA ILE A 432 3.17 14.23 17.02
C ILE A 432 2.70 14.66 15.63
N ASP A 433 3.61 15.25 14.85
CA ASP A 433 3.45 15.44 13.42
C ASP A 433 4.10 14.26 12.68
N ALA A 434 3.25 13.33 12.22
CA ALA A 434 3.70 12.11 11.56
C ALA A 434 3.19 12.03 10.13
N ARG A 435 4.09 11.66 9.21
CA ARG A 435 3.71 11.31 7.84
C ARG A 435 3.15 9.90 7.82
N VAL A 436 2.02 9.69 7.16
CA VAL A 436 1.55 8.34 6.86
C VAL A 436 2.36 7.78 5.70
N PHE A 437 2.98 6.62 5.90
CA PHE A 437 3.67 5.85 4.88
C PHE A 437 2.76 4.71 4.43
N ASP A 438 2.45 4.69 3.14
CA ASP A 438 1.65 3.62 2.54
C ASP A 438 2.50 2.36 2.41
N ALA A 439 2.22 1.37 3.27
CA ALA A 439 3.00 0.14 3.38
C ALA A 439 3.13 -0.59 2.04
N ILE A 440 4.28 -1.24 1.80
CA ILE A 440 4.50 -2.09 0.63
C ILE A 440 3.58 -3.32 0.71
N LYS A 441 2.97 -3.71 -0.41
CA LYS A 441 2.05 -4.86 -0.51
C LYS A 441 2.50 -5.81 -1.62
N LEU A 442 3.32 -6.79 -1.28
CA LEU A 442 3.84 -7.81 -2.22
C LEU A 442 2.91 -9.00 -2.38
N ASN A 443 1.84 -9.10 -1.58
CA ASN A 443 0.89 -10.23 -1.60
C ASN A 443 0.11 -10.34 -2.92
N GLY A 444 0.25 -9.34 -3.80
CA GLY A 444 -0.19 -9.37 -5.19
C GLY A 444 0.71 -10.20 -6.12
N ILE A 445 1.90 -10.61 -5.65
CA ILE A 445 2.82 -11.57 -6.28
C ILE A 445 2.67 -12.89 -5.50
N SER A 446 2.44 -14.01 -6.19
CA SER A 446 2.15 -15.29 -5.55
C SER A 446 3.38 -15.77 -4.78
N GLY A 447 3.19 -16.10 -3.49
CA GLY A 447 4.21 -16.74 -2.65
C GLY A 447 4.76 -15.88 -1.52
N PHE A 448 4.55 -14.55 -1.51
CA PHE A 448 5.05 -13.72 -0.40
C PHE A 448 4.03 -13.61 0.75
N PRO A 449 4.39 -14.01 1.97
CA PRO A 449 3.53 -13.85 3.13
C PRO A 449 3.43 -12.38 3.57
N HIS A 450 2.36 -12.01 4.27
CA HIS A 450 2.09 -10.62 4.69
C HIS A 450 3.22 -10.02 5.54
N TRP A 451 3.91 -10.83 6.34
CA TRP A 451 5.05 -10.37 7.12
C TRP A 451 6.23 -9.91 6.29
N TYR A 452 6.39 -10.48 5.10
CA TYR A 452 7.42 -10.07 4.15
C TYR A 452 7.17 -8.63 3.68
N SER A 453 5.92 -8.33 3.30
CA SER A 453 5.46 -6.98 2.93
C SER A 453 5.69 -5.95 4.05
N THR A 454 5.43 -6.33 5.31
CA THR A 454 5.69 -5.47 6.46
C THR A 454 7.19 -5.22 6.65
N ALA A 455 8.01 -6.26 6.63
CA ALA A 455 9.46 -6.12 6.77
C ALA A 455 10.08 -5.27 5.65
N MET A 456 9.64 -5.46 4.40
CA MET A 456 10.03 -4.62 3.27
C MET A 456 9.63 -3.16 3.47
N SER A 457 8.48 -2.88 4.10
CA SER A 457 8.07 -1.52 4.42
C SER A 457 9.02 -0.86 5.43
N TYR A 458 9.36 -1.56 6.51
CA TYR A 458 10.33 -1.06 7.50
C TYR A 458 11.73 -0.87 6.91
N SER A 459 12.20 -1.82 6.09
CA SER A 459 13.47 -1.70 5.38
C SER A 459 13.49 -0.50 4.44
N THR A 460 12.40 -0.26 3.71
CA THR A 460 12.25 0.90 2.82
C THR A 460 12.30 2.21 3.61
N ILE A 461 11.54 2.31 4.72
CA ILE A 461 11.55 3.49 5.59
C ILE A 461 12.96 3.76 6.14
N ALA A 462 13.66 2.71 6.59
CA ALA A 462 15.00 2.83 7.14
C ALA A 462 16.03 3.30 6.09
N ASN A 463 16.00 2.72 4.88
CA ASN A 463 16.85 3.17 3.77
C ASN A 463 16.63 4.65 3.44
N LEU A 464 15.38 5.10 3.43
CA LEU A 464 15.03 6.49 3.16
C LEU A 464 15.48 7.44 4.28
N ALA A 465 15.40 7.00 5.54
CA ALA A 465 15.85 7.77 6.70
C ALA A 465 17.37 7.94 6.72
N LEU A 466 18.11 6.84 6.51
CA LEU A 466 19.57 6.83 6.44
C LEU A 466 20.10 7.67 5.28
N ALA A 467 19.45 7.60 4.11
CA ALA A 467 19.81 8.43 2.95
C ALA A 467 19.64 9.94 3.22
N LYS A 468 18.85 10.33 4.23
CA LYS A 468 18.69 11.72 4.68
C LYS A 468 19.56 12.07 5.89
N GLY A 469 20.43 11.16 6.34
CA GLY A 469 21.28 11.34 7.52
C GLY A 469 20.50 11.41 8.83
N GLN A 470 19.27 10.87 8.89
CA GLN A 470 18.48 10.86 10.12
C GLN A 470 19.13 9.97 11.17
N LYS A 471 19.48 10.57 12.32
CA LYS A 471 20.08 9.86 13.46
C LYS A 471 19.07 9.12 14.33
N LYS A 472 17.81 9.55 14.27
CA LYS A 472 16.69 8.92 14.95
C LYS A 472 15.41 9.02 14.12
N LEU A 473 14.55 8.02 14.21
CA LEU A 473 13.23 8.03 13.58
C LEU A 473 12.20 7.33 14.45
N THR A 474 11.05 7.95 14.67
CA THR A 474 9.90 7.29 15.30
C THR A 474 9.06 6.61 14.23
N ILE A 475 8.77 5.32 14.39
CA ILE A 475 7.82 4.60 13.52
C ILE A 475 6.74 3.99 14.41
N MET A 476 5.48 4.15 14.00
CA MET A 476 4.32 3.56 14.66
C MET A 476 3.37 2.93 13.64
N GLU A 477 2.62 1.92 14.05
CA GLU A 477 1.57 1.31 13.23
C GLU A 477 0.23 2.05 13.42
N ASP A 478 -0.67 1.95 12.44
CA ASP A 478 -1.99 2.60 12.48
C ASP A 478 -2.95 2.06 13.57
N ASP A 479 -2.59 0.95 14.21
CA ASP A 479 -3.32 0.38 15.34
C ASP A 479 -2.78 0.84 16.72
N VAL A 480 -1.78 1.72 16.78
CA VAL A 480 -1.29 2.30 18.04
C VAL A 480 -2.41 2.97 18.85
N LEU A 481 -2.37 2.82 20.18
CA LEU A 481 -3.21 3.56 21.13
C LEU A 481 -2.36 4.38 22.08
N LEU A 482 -2.58 5.70 22.08
CA LEU A 482 -1.93 6.61 23.02
C LEU A 482 -2.65 6.62 24.36
N LYS A 483 -1.90 6.47 25.46
CA LYS A 483 -2.42 6.56 26.83
C LYS A 483 -2.67 8.03 27.21
N ARG A 484 -3.46 8.26 28.27
CA ARG A 484 -3.82 9.63 28.72
C ARG A 484 -2.60 10.46 29.13
N ASP A 485 -1.59 9.81 29.70
CA ASP A 485 -0.33 10.37 30.17
C ASP A 485 0.77 10.38 29.09
N HIS A 486 0.45 10.01 27.84
CA HIS A 486 1.42 9.85 26.77
C HIS A 486 2.27 11.10 26.55
N ALA A 487 1.66 12.29 26.47
CA ALA A 487 2.38 13.53 26.18
C ALA A 487 3.46 13.83 27.24
N VAL A 488 3.10 13.71 28.52
CA VAL A 488 4.02 13.96 29.64
C VAL A 488 5.16 12.95 29.63
N ARG A 489 4.84 11.66 29.52
CA ARG A 489 5.86 10.60 29.53
C ARG A 489 6.75 10.63 28.30
N SER A 490 6.20 10.91 27.13
CA SER A 490 6.96 11.05 25.88
C SER A 490 7.96 12.18 25.97
N ALA A 491 7.62 13.30 26.63
CA ALA A 491 8.56 14.41 26.82
C ALA A 491 9.77 14.00 27.68
N THR A 492 9.54 13.26 28.78
CA THR A 492 10.61 12.70 29.61
C THR A 492 11.45 11.68 28.85
N ILE A 493 10.82 10.80 28.07
CA ILE A 493 11.53 9.81 27.24
C ILE A 493 12.40 10.52 26.21
N THR A 494 11.88 11.51 25.49
CA THR A 494 12.67 12.27 24.51
C THR A 494 13.87 12.95 25.15
N ARG A 495 13.71 13.60 26.33
CA ARG A 495 14.84 14.20 27.05
C ARG A 495 15.92 13.17 27.38
N TYR A 496 15.53 12.00 27.87
CA TYR A 496 16.48 10.93 28.16
C TYR A 496 17.20 10.45 26.89
N LEU A 497 16.46 10.16 25.81
CA LEU A 497 17.03 9.65 24.56
C LEU A 497 17.99 10.66 23.90
N ASP A 498 17.68 11.96 24.00
CA ASP A 498 18.52 13.03 23.47
C ASP A 498 19.79 13.22 24.32
N ALA A 499 19.67 13.15 25.64
CA ALA A 499 20.81 13.24 26.55
C ALA A 499 21.76 12.02 26.48
N SER A 500 21.27 10.88 26.02
CA SER A 500 22.01 9.61 25.90
C SER A 500 22.24 9.17 24.45
N GLN A 501 22.26 10.13 23.52
CA GLN A 501 22.40 9.82 22.10
C GLN A 501 23.67 9.01 21.81
N GLY A 502 23.50 7.88 21.09
CA GLY A 502 24.58 6.93 20.80
C GLY A 502 24.77 5.83 21.86
N GLU A 503 24.12 5.94 23.02
CA GLU A 503 24.16 4.91 24.07
C GLU A 503 22.97 3.94 24.04
N TRP A 504 22.06 4.11 23.08
CA TRP A 504 20.89 3.28 22.84
C TRP A 504 20.69 3.07 21.34
N ASP A 505 20.11 1.93 20.98
CA ASP A 505 19.84 1.61 19.57
C ASP A 505 18.35 1.72 19.22
N VAL A 506 17.47 1.44 20.18
CA VAL A 506 16.02 1.56 20.02
C VAL A 506 15.34 1.86 21.35
N PHE A 507 14.37 2.76 21.34
CA PHE A 507 13.36 2.85 22.40
C PHE A 507 12.12 2.09 21.96
N VAL A 508 11.64 1.20 22.83
CA VAL A 508 10.50 0.31 22.56
C VAL A 508 9.30 0.78 23.37
N GLY A 509 8.28 1.28 22.68
CA GLY A 509 7.09 1.85 23.33
C GLY A 509 6.15 0.80 23.93
N LEU A 510 6.21 -0.43 23.41
CA LEU A 510 5.46 -1.60 23.87
C LEU A 510 6.20 -2.86 23.45
N VAL A 511 6.40 -3.81 24.38
CA VAL A 511 6.96 -5.14 24.07
C VAL A 511 5.83 -6.16 24.06
N ALA A 512 5.61 -6.80 22.90
CA ALA A 512 4.55 -7.79 22.73
C ALA A 512 4.93 -9.10 23.42
N ASP A 513 6.14 -9.59 23.15
CA ASP A 513 6.66 -10.86 23.64
C ASP A 513 8.04 -10.67 24.25
N VAL A 514 8.16 -10.81 25.56
CA VAL A 514 9.45 -10.78 26.25
C VAL A 514 10.05 -12.17 26.25
N HIS A 515 11.21 -12.32 25.61
CA HIS A 515 11.99 -13.55 25.63
C HIS A 515 12.36 -13.95 27.08
N LYS A 516 12.27 -15.25 27.39
CA LYS A 516 12.59 -15.77 28.73
C LYS A 516 14.00 -15.42 29.20
N ASP A 517 14.95 -15.42 28.27
CA ASP A 517 16.37 -15.18 28.52
C ASP A 517 16.78 -13.70 28.33
N VAL A 518 15.82 -12.77 28.33
CA VAL A 518 16.13 -11.33 28.23
C VAL A 518 17.11 -10.91 29.33
N VAL A 519 18.19 -10.27 28.93
CA VAL A 519 19.23 -9.75 29.81
C VAL A 519 18.96 -8.26 30.05
N VAL A 520 19.01 -7.85 31.32
CA VAL A 520 18.90 -6.45 31.72
C VAL A 520 20.30 -5.91 31.94
N PHE A 521 20.72 -4.97 31.09
CA PHE A 521 21.99 -4.26 31.22
C PHE A 521 21.92 -3.18 32.29
N ASP A 522 20.81 -2.46 32.36
CA ASP A 522 20.59 -1.41 33.35
C ASP A 522 19.11 -1.22 33.68
N ALA A 523 18.81 -0.67 34.84
CA ALA A 523 17.46 -0.27 35.25
C ALA A 523 17.51 0.89 36.24
N PHE A 524 16.82 1.99 35.91
CA PHE A 524 16.84 3.23 36.69
C PHE A 524 15.53 4.00 36.57
N ASN A 525 15.31 4.94 37.49
CA ASN A 525 14.22 5.91 37.41
C ASN A 525 14.77 7.24 36.92
N PHE A 526 14.15 7.81 35.90
CA PHE A 526 14.46 9.13 35.38
C PHE A 526 13.17 9.95 35.30
N GLU A 527 13.11 11.03 36.08
CA GLU A 527 11.94 11.93 36.19
C GLU A 527 10.59 11.19 36.38
N GLY A 528 10.58 10.13 37.19
CA GLY A 528 9.38 9.34 37.48
C GLY A 528 9.09 8.22 36.48
N VAL A 529 9.82 8.14 35.36
CA VAL A 529 9.72 7.03 34.40
C VAL A 529 10.76 5.96 34.75
N LYS A 530 10.30 4.71 34.88
CA LYS A 530 11.19 3.56 35.10
C LYS A 530 11.65 3.02 33.76
N PHE A 531 12.96 3.04 33.54
CA PHE A 531 13.60 2.49 32.36
C PHE A 531 14.29 1.17 32.66
N LEU A 532 14.27 0.27 31.68
CA LEU A 532 15.20 -0.85 31.56
C LEU A 532 15.97 -0.71 30.25
N ILE A 533 17.26 -1.05 30.26
CA ILE A 533 18.05 -1.30 29.06
C ILE A 533 18.21 -2.81 28.93
N VAL A 534 17.70 -3.39 27.84
CA VAL A 534 17.70 -4.83 27.58
C VAL A 534 18.39 -5.16 26.26
N ASP A 535 18.78 -6.43 26.11
CA ASP A 535 19.51 -6.92 24.93
C ASP A 535 18.62 -7.27 23.73
N ARG A 536 17.31 -7.46 23.96
CA ARG A 536 16.37 -7.93 22.93
C ARG A 536 14.93 -7.50 23.21
N PHE A 537 14.12 -7.41 22.16
CA PHE A 537 12.71 -7.06 22.22
C PHE A 537 11.96 -7.62 21.01
N VAL A 538 10.63 -7.72 21.12
CA VAL A 538 9.73 -8.11 20.03
C VAL A 538 8.50 -7.21 20.06
N SER A 539 8.34 -6.37 19.03
CA SER A 539 7.16 -5.53 18.72
C SER A 539 7.57 -4.38 17.80
N MET A 540 6.68 -3.99 16.88
CA MET A 540 6.89 -2.87 15.96
C MET A 540 5.87 -1.72 16.10
N VAL A 541 4.90 -1.85 17.03
CA VAL A 541 3.72 -0.97 17.15
C VAL A 541 4.08 0.50 17.34
N PHE A 542 5.08 0.80 18.16
CA PHE A 542 5.60 2.16 18.38
C PHE A 542 7.02 2.07 18.91
N ASN A 543 7.99 2.51 18.12
CA ASN A 543 9.40 2.51 18.52
C ASN A 543 10.09 3.78 18.01
N VAL A 544 11.13 4.23 18.73
CA VAL A 544 12.09 5.22 18.24
C VAL A 544 13.38 4.48 17.92
N TYR A 545 13.82 4.52 16.67
CA TYR A 545 14.99 3.80 16.19
C TYR A 545 16.16 4.77 16.11
N GLY A 546 17.30 4.41 16.69
CA GLY A 546 18.58 5.06 16.46
C GLY A 546 19.24 4.57 15.17
N GLU A 547 20.29 5.26 14.74
CA GLU A 547 21.01 5.02 13.48
C GLU A 547 21.44 3.56 13.29
N ARG A 548 21.99 2.91 14.32
CA ARG A 548 22.42 1.51 14.23
C ARG A 548 21.27 0.53 14.00
N CYS A 549 20.12 0.75 14.66
CA CYS A 549 18.95 -0.10 14.46
C CYS A 549 18.33 0.14 13.07
N LEU A 550 18.31 1.39 12.60
CA LEU A 550 17.92 1.73 11.23
C LEU A 550 18.81 1.01 10.20
N GLN A 551 20.13 0.94 10.43
CA GLN A 551 21.04 0.21 9.55
C GLN A 551 20.67 -1.28 9.46
N TYR A 552 20.44 -1.95 10.60
CA TYR A 552 19.99 -3.34 10.57
C TYR A 552 18.67 -3.52 9.82
N MET A 553 17.70 -2.62 10.00
CA MET A 553 16.42 -2.66 9.28
C MET A 553 16.61 -2.49 7.77
N ALA A 554 17.50 -1.59 7.34
CA ALA A 554 17.83 -1.39 5.92
C ALA A 554 18.50 -2.64 5.30
N ASP A 555 19.34 -3.32 6.10
CA ASP A 555 20.06 -4.54 5.71
C ASP A 555 19.21 -5.82 5.82
N TRP A 556 17.97 -5.70 6.29
CA TRP A 556 17.08 -6.86 6.43
C TRP A 556 16.94 -7.63 5.11
N ARG A 557 17.22 -8.92 5.15
CA ARG A 557 16.98 -9.89 4.08
C ARG A 557 16.45 -11.18 4.71
N PRO A 558 15.41 -11.83 4.14
CA PRO A 558 14.96 -13.12 4.63
C PRO A 558 16.08 -14.15 4.45
N LEU A 559 16.31 -15.02 5.43
CA LEU A 559 17.31 -16.09 5.31
C LEU A 559 16.67 -17.45 5.03
N THR A 560 15.49 -17.72 5.59
CA THR A 560 14.89 -19.05 5.61
C THR A 560 13.45 -19.08 5.07
N GLY A 561 12.78 -17.92 4.98
CA GLY A 561 11.35 -17.81 4.73
C GLY A 561 10.49 -18.14 5.95
N ASP A 562 11.08 -18.40 7.13
CA ASP A 562 10.34 -18.77 8.34
C ASP A 562 9.87 -17.51 9.10
N PRO A 563 8.55 -17.29 9.28
CA PRO A 563 8.04 -16.17 10.07
C PRO A 563 8.54 -16.10 11.53
N LEU A 564 8.98 -17.20 12.12
CA LEU A 564 9.51 -17.19 13.49
C LEU A 564 10.93 -16.62 13.59
N ILE A 565 11.60 -16.46 12.45
CA ILE A 565 13.00 -16.04 12.34
C ILE A 565 13.10 -14.74 11.54
N ASP A 566 12.40 -14.68 10.40
CA ASP A 566 12.62 -13.66 9.38
C ASP A 566 11.70 -12.44 9.49
N THR A 567 10.66 -12.44 10.34
CA THR A 567 9.90 -11.21 10.59
C THR A 567 10.84 -10.11 11.09
N ILE A 568 10.56 -8.85 10.75
CA ILE A 568 11.49 -7.74 11.04
C ILE A 568 11.83 -7.63 12.52
N ASP A 569 10.88 -7.89 13.42
CA ASP A 569 11.06 -7.89 14.86
C ASP A 569 11.93 -9.07 15.34
N ARG A 570 11.73 -10.28 14.80
CA ARG A 570 12.56 -11.46 15.14
C ARG A 570 13.98 -11.34 14.59
N TYR A 571 14.12 -10.77 13.40
CA TYR A 571 15.43 -10.39 12.87
C TYR A 571 16.14 -9.39 13.78
N LEU A 572 15.46 -8.35 14.28
CA LEU A 572 16.05 -7.39 15.22
C LEU A 572 16.34 -8.03 16.59
N GLU A 573 15.49 -8.94 17.07
CA GLU A 573 15.70 -9.72 18.30
C GLU A 573 17.01 -10.53 18.24
N SER A 574 17.40 -11.00 17.04
CA SER A 574 18.66 -11.72 16.81
C SER A 574 19.91 -10.84 16.82
N LYS A 575 19.77 -9.51 16.77
CA LYS A 575 20.90 -8.57 16.73
C LYS A 575 21.32 -8.14 18.13
N VAL A 576 22.57 -7.74 18.25
CA VAL A 576 23.08 -7.11 19.47
C VAL A 576 22.63 -5.65 19.50
N LEU A 577 21.59 -5.37 20.29
CA LEU A 577 20.97 -4.06 20.44
C LEU A 577 20.84 -3.67 21.92
N ARG A 578 20.93 -2.36 22.20
CA ARG A 578 20.58 -1.76 23.48
C ARG A 578 19.19 -1.17 23.38
N ALA A 579 18.20 -1.97 23.77
CA ALA A 579 16.79 -1.59 23.73
C ALA A 579 16.36 -0.94 25.05
N VAL A 580 15.95 0.33 24.99
CA VAL A 580 15.41 1.08 26.12
C VAL A 580 13.91 0.83 26.20
N VAL A 581 13.42 0.37 27.35
CA VAL A 581 12.00 0.07 27.58
C VAL A 581 11.50 0.84 28.80
N ALA A 582 10.39 1.54 28.65
CA ALA A 582 9.70 2.16 29.78
C ALA A 582 8.66 1.19 30.38
N VAL A 583 8.63 1.07 31.71
CA VAL A 583 7.58 0.32 32.43
C VAL A 583 6.83 1.22 33.42
N PRO A 584 5.48 1.33 33.34
CA PRO A 584 4.58 0.71 32.36
C PRO A 584 4.87 1.15 30.93
N PHE A 585 4.41 0.42 29.90
CA PHE A 585 4.62 0.75 28.50
C PHE A 585 4.07 2.13 28.13
N LEU A 586 4.66 2.79 27.14
CA LEU A 586 4.25 4.14 26.70
C LEU A 586 2.92 4.12 25.96
N VAL A 587 2.72 3.11 25.10
CA VAL A 587 1.54 2.97 24.26
C VAL A 587 0.81 1.65 24.53
N GLY A 588 -0.37 1.49 23.95
CA GLY A 588 -1.04 0.22 23.73
C GLY A 588 -1.24 -0.07 22.24
N HIS A 589 -1.94 -1.15 21.93
CA HIS A 589 -2.50 -1.41 20.59
C HIS A 589 -4.03 -1.39 20.65
N ASP A 590 -4.67 -1.22 19.50
CA ASP A 590 -6.13 -1.29 19.39
C ASP A 590 -6.60 -2.75 19.29
N PRO A 591 -7.21 -3.33 20.34
CA PRO A 591 -7.62 -4.73 20.34
C PRO A 591 -8.81 -5.02 19.43
N LYS A 592 -9.52 -3.97 18.96
CA LYS A 592 -10.67 -4.11 18.06
C LYS A 592 -10.29 -4.28 16.60
N GLN A 593 -9.03 -3.98 16.24
CA GLN A 593 -8.51 -4.12 14.89
C GLN A 593 -8.02 -5.55 14.63
N ASP A 594 -8.01 -5.94 13.37
CA ASP A 594 -7.36 -7.17 12.91
C ASP A 594 -5.94 -6.89 12.45
N SER A 595 -5.03 -7.81 12.77
CA SER A 595 -3.64 -7.80 12.30
C SER A 595 -3.60 -7.98 10.78
N THR A 596 -2.98 -7.02 10.08
CA THR A 596 -2.69 -7.13 8.63
C THR A 596 -1.63 -8.17 8.31
N LEU A 597 -0.83 -8.57 9.31
CA LEU A 597 0.18 -9.60 9.21
C LEU A 597 -0.43 -11.00 9.26
N TRP A 598 -1.33 -11.24 10.23
CA TRP A 598 -1.78 -12.57 10.59
C TRP A 598 -3.25 -12.85 10.28
N GLY A 599 -4.03 -11.81 9.96
CA GLY A 599 -5.48 -11.93 9.75
C GLY A 599 -6.26 -12.33 11.01
N ILE A 600 -5.71 -12.04 12.20
CA ILE A 600 -6.33 -12.33 13.50
C ILE A 600 -6.62 -11.04 14.28
N GLN A 601 -7.65 -11.06 15.12
CA GLN A 601 -7.95 -9.91 15.98
C GLN A 601 -6.84 -9.64 16.99
N ASN A 602 -6.44 -8.37 17.11
CA ASN A 602 -5.33 -7.93 17.96
C ASN A 602 -5.55 -8.23 19.46
N LYS A 603 -6.80 -8.40 19.90
CA LYS A 603 -7.14 -8.82 21.28
C LYS A 603 -6.38 -10.07 21.75
N LYS A 604 -5.94 -10.94 20.83
CA LYS A 604 -5.14 -12.12 21.16
C LYS A 604 -3.79 -11.77 21.81
N TYR A 605 -3.26 -10.58 21.59
CA TYR A 605 -1.98 -10.13 22.16
C TYR A 605 -2.11 -9.55 23.58
N ASP A 606 -3.31 -9.18 24.03
CA ASP A 606 -3.55 -8.52 25.33
C ASP A 606 -2.87 -9.26 26.49
N HIS A 607 -3.08 -10.57 26.57
CA HIS A 607 -2.52 -11.41 27.65
C HIS A 607 -0.98 -11.47 27.57
N GLN A 608 -0.43 -11.57 26.37
CA GLN A 608 1.01 -11.66 26.15
C GLN A 608 1.70 -10.34 26.53
N ILE A 609 1.14 -9.20 26.12
CA ILE A 609 1.64 -7.86 26.46
C ILE A 609 1.57 -7.61 27.97
N ALA A 610 0.44 -7.94 28.60
CA ALA A 610 0.29 -7.79 30.05
C ALA A 610 1.26 -8.69 30.83
N LYS A 611 1.59 -9.87 30.30
CA LYS A 611 2.62 -10.76 30.85
C LYS A 611 4.02 -10.15 30.68
N SER A 612 4.34 -9.64 29.49
CA SER A 612 5.60 -8.97 29.16
C SER A 612 5.87 -7.77 30.09
N GLU A 613 4.88 -6.89 30.30
CA GLU A 613 5.00 -5.73 31.19
C GLU A 613 5.28 -6.16 32.65
N ARG A 614 4.58 -7.19 33.14
CA ARG A 614 4.79 -7.74 34.48
C ARG A 614 6.19 -8.32 34.66
N ILE A 615 6.69 -9.08 33.69
CA ILE A 615 8.05 -9.67 33.73
C ILE A 615 9.11 -8.57 33.76
N LEU A 616 8.99 -7.54 32.91
CA LEU A 616 9.94 -6.43 32.86
C LEU A 616 9.90 -5.60 34.14
N LEU A 617 8.72 -5.35 34.71
CA LEU A 617 8.58 -4.66 35.99
C LEU A 617 9.23 -5.45 37.15
N GLN A 618 9.07 -6.78 37.16
CA GLN A 618 9.75 -7.64 38.14
C GLN A 618 11.27 -7.57 37.97
N LYS A 619 11.78 -7.67 36.73
CA LYS A 619 13.21 -7.56 36.44
C LYS A 619 13.78 -6.19 36.83
N TYR A 620 13.04 -5.10 36.61
CA TYR A 620 13.41 -3.76 37.09
C TYR A 620 13.62 -3.74 38.60
N HIS A 621 12.64 -4.24 39.37
CA HIS A 621 12.75 -4.26 40.83
C HIS A 621 13.88 -5.16 41.32
N GLN A 622 14.10 -6.31 40.68
CA GLN A 622 15.22 -7.21 41.01
C GLN A 622 16.58 -6.55 40.74
N PHE A 623 16.75 -5.88 39.60
CA PHE A 623 17.98 -5.21 39.22
C PHE A 623 18.32 -4.06 40.18
N VAL A 624 17.34 -3.17 40.43
CA VAL A 624 17.50 -2.04 41.37
C VAL A 624 17.82 -2.54 42.78
N ARG A 625 17.20 -3.62 43.26
CA ARG A 625 17.52 -4.22 44.58
C ARG A 625 18.93 -4.78 44.64
N ARG A 626 19.36 -5.55 43.63
CA ARG A 626 20.72 -6.12 43.56
C ARG A 626 21.80 -5.04 43.53
N ASN A 627 21.57 -3.97 42.79
CA ASN A 627 22.56 -2.90 42.62
C ASN A 627 22.49 -1.81 43.70
N LYS A 628 21.41 -1.71 44.49
CA LYS A 628 21.42 -0.91 45.74
C LYS A 628 22.45 -1.40 46.76
N HIS A 629 22.83 -2.68 46.70
CA HIS A 629 23.91 -3.25 47.54
C HIS A 629 25.31 -3.15 46.90
N ARG A 630 25.42 -2.64 45.67
CA ARG A 630 26.67 -2.29 44.99
C ARG A 630 26.63 -0.78 44.73
N SER A 631 26.93 0.03 45.74
CA SER A 631 26.98 1.50 45.61
C SER A 631 27.98 1.91 44.51
N ARG A 632 27.46 2.23 43.32
CA ARG A 632 28.15 3.12 42.38
C ARG A 632 27.82 4.55 42.82
N ALA A 633 28.86 5.34 43.05
CA ALA A 633 28.74 6.78 43.21
C ALA A 633 27.92 7.33 42.04
N SER A 634 26.92 8.16 42.35
CA SER A 634 26.14 8.90 41.38
C SER A 634 27.07 9.68 40.46
N PRO A 635 26.82 9.76 39.14
CA PRO A 635 27.48 10.75 38.32
C PRO A 635 27.01 12.12 38.80
N THR A 636 27.93 12.92 39.33
CA THR A 636 27.72 14.36 39.49
C THR A 636 27.55 14.96 38.11
N TYR A 637 26.31 15.30 37.74
CA TYR A 637 26.06 16.20 36.63
C TYR A 637 26.45 17.61 37.08
N SER A 638 27.60 18.09 36.62
CA SER A 638 27.97 19.50 36.68
C SER A 638 27.10 20.26 35.69
N LEU A 639 26.12 20.99 36.21
CA LEU A 639 25.46 22.08 35.50
C LEU A 639 26.49 23.22 35.38
N GLU A 640 27.19 23.31 34.25
CA GLU A 640 27.78 24.58 33.84
C GLU A 640 26.64 25.48 33.35
N ILE A 641 26.24 26.40 34.23
CA ILE A 641 25.43 27.56 33.89
C ILE A 641 26.43 28.65 33.54
N ASP A 642 26.65 28.91 32.26
CA ASP A 642 27.30 30.15 31.82
C ASP A 642 26.24 31.25 31.64
N ALA A 643 26.62 32.43 32.14
CA ALA A 643 25.83 33.65 32.26
C ALA A 643 25.65 34.41 30.93
#